data_AF-A0A928I7B6-F1
#
_entry.id   AF-A0A928I7B6-F1
#
_cell.length_a   1.000
_cell.length_b   1.000
_cell.length_c   1.000
_cell.angle_alpha   90.00
_cell.angle_beta   90.00
_cell.angle_gamma   90.00
#
_symmetry.space_group_name_H-M   'P 1'
#
loop_
_entity.id
_entity.type
_entity.pdbx_description
1 polymer ?
#
loop_
_entity_poly.entity_id
_entity_poly.type
_entity_poly.pdbx_seq_one_letter_code
_entity_poly.pdbx_strand_id
1 'polypeptide(L)'
;MKMKRILGAFLALAMMIPVVLTGCKSDDSETTDTSSIRQNIVLNMYILTDEKTDLEQAQAVEIALNEILLPDYRTVVKINYIHDDGGDNLEYWNAINEAEDAAIEYQLELEAKREAEKAAKKEKNKAGATTTTDADATADTTTATGSEALTGEELEAAEEKNESEYDRLAKMIFGYERNKVDENGNPVKDEDGNPIVEKVKPEIVLTDPQIDIFLVNSASKYVELAESGRLTKLDDYLKSEAKLITSNVYPTFVTGATSVANGLYGIPVNKAIGEYEYLVFNKELLDKYGVNADDLKTIDALSGYLATIAANEPGVVPLALSDGGVSPQFYEYYQEEGGALGAKYNVYGVFANSPFGENADEVVKTHFAKIREYKLAGYIPDTYVEGTPFAVDVRKGFADDPAKWAEEDGTEYVCQIYKRPVATTENTLDSVFVVSSASRNPARAAEIITLFNTNSELANLLQFGIEEEHYYRVTEDSGEKKISVKSNGGYFMNNDYTGHHYIKDVVVGETDRTEAFKQQNLDSLLSMFYGFDANTLIEEEILLEKANNITKQYYEGLCRGQYDVETVYATVNAQLAALTVSESEIAAWVGDDAVRSERAKGEGYSKQAENAAETAEKAAKEAEKAAKEAEKALKSATRAEISKIIAGVVNDDTSAATIAEADATISSSLVVIQAAAAKAESAAAEAKTAAETAKKVAEDAELFVEESQYADTVAASAATSSKNDADAANKAQVTATKAANDAKRANENVQMIATGNRIVTAAADVSAKNAYAALSFGGSTVYATSLPAESPEEEENVEEDLRADDGEVRTPYDEFVFDFDADLYEYTEANTKLKSLWSLTYKYFNPANGNEEYVDDTEDPLKVIIRDEEEK
;
A
#
# COMPACT_ATOMS: atom_id res chain seq x y z
N MET A 1 3.70 43.03 -2.58
CA MET A 1 3.97 43.40 -1.16
C MET A 1 3.45 42.34 -0.17
N LYS A 2 2.35 41.62 -0.49
CA LYS A 2 1.86 40.45 0.27
C LYS A 2 2.75 39.20 0.14
N MET A 3 3.19 38.85 -1.07
CA MET A 3 4.07 37.69 -1.34
C MET A 3 5.43 37.73 -0.59
N LYS A 4 5.99 38.94 -0.38
CA LYS A 4 7.22 39.12 0.42
C LYS A 4 7.02 39.02 1.93
N ARG A 5 5.77 39.12 2.41
CA ARG A 5 5.41 38.89 3.82
C ARG A 5 5.13 37.41 4.08
N ILE A 6 4.55 36.70 3.12
CA ILE A 6 4.31 35.25 3.15
C ILE A 6 5.65 34.49 3.14
N LEU A 7 6.58 34.83 2.22
CA LEU A 7 7.92 34.22 2.19
C LEU A 7 8.73 34.52 3.47
N GLY A 8 8.51 35.68 4.10
CA GLY A 8 9.16 36.06 5.36
C GLY A 8 8.58 35.36 6.59
N ALA A 9 7.30 34.97 6.56
CA ALA A 9 6.65 34.21 7.62
C ALA A 9 6.99 32.71 7.52
N PHE A 10 7.03 32.15 6.29
CA PHE A 10 7.50 30.79 6.03
C PHE A 10 8.96 30.59 6.46
N LEU A 11 9.86 31.54 6.15
CA LEU A 11 11.25 31.49 6.62
C LEU A 11 11.38 31.56 8.14
N ALA A 12 10.46 32.27 8.82
CA ALA A 12 10.46 32.36 10.28
C ALA A 12 9.97 31.06 10.95
N LEU A 13 9.03 30.35 10.32
CA LEU A 13 8.55 29.04 10.76
C LEU A 13 9.61 27.94 10.54
N ALA A 14 10.28 27.94 9.37
CA ALA A 14 11.32 26.97 9.02
C ALA A 14 12.60 27.08 9.90
N MET A 15 12.93 28.28 10.38
CA MET A 15 14.08 28.49 11.28
C MET A 15 13.82 28.11 12.75
N MET A 16 12.61 27.67 13.11
CA MET A 16 12.21 27.36 14.50
C MET A 16 12.20 25.87 14.84
N ILE A 17 12.55 24.98 13.89
CA ILE A 17 12.70 23.54 14.12
C ILE A 17 14.21 23.23 14.19
N PRO A 18 14.86 23.45 15.35
CA PRO A 18 15.13 22.29 16.22
C PRO A 18 15.32 22.66 17.71
N VAL A 19 14.30 22.54 18.56
CA VAL A 19 14.48 22.20 19.99
C VAL A 19 13.21 21.50 20.52
N VAL A 20 13.06 20.21 20.23
CA VAL A 20 12.33 19.29 21.11
C VAL A 20 13.27 18.12 21.34
N LEU A 21 14.16 18.25 22.33
CA LEU A 21 14.88 17.17 23.02
C LEU A 21 15.97 17.82 23.88
N THR A 22 15.60 18.37 25.04
CA THR A 22 16.39 18.36 26.30
C THR A 22 15.77 19.31 27.33
N GLY A 23 15.45 18.79 28.52
CA GLY A 23 15.29 19.62 29.71
C GLY A 23 14.07 19.37 30.59
N CYS A 24 13.74 18.12 30.93
CA CYS A 24 13.04 17.90 32.20
C CYS A 24 14.03 18.07 33.34
N LYS A 25 13.82 19.10 34.16
CA LYS A 25 14.51 19.29 35.45
C LYS A 25 13.55 18.82 36.54
N SER A 26 14.03 17.85 37.31
CA SER A 26 13.39 17.22 38.46
C SER A 26 12.82 18.23 39.47
N ASP A 27 11.52 18.15 39.73
CA ASP A 27 10.93 18.48 41.02
C ASP A 27 9.93 17.37 41.36
N ASP A 28 10.25 16.62 42.43
CA ASP A 28 9.47 15.51 42.96
C ASP A 28 8.16 16.03 43.58
N SER A 29 7.05 15.78 42.90
CA SER A 29 5.74 15.64 43.53
C SER A 29 5.01 14.48 42.86
N GLU A 30 4.61 13.49 43.64
CA GLU A 30 3.81 12.35 43.19
C GLU A 30 2.58 12.83 42.40
N THR A 31 2.67 12.77 41.09
CA THR A 31 1.53 12.81 40.19
C THR A 31 1.56 11.53 39.40
N THR A 32 0.56 10.69 39.65
CA THR A 32 0.19 9.50 38.87
C THR A 32 0.52 9.67 37.39
N ASP A 33 1.32 8.74 36.89
CA ASP A 33 1.67 8.57 35.50
C ASP A 33 0.42 8.46 34.62
N THR A 34 0.10 9.51 33.87
CA THR A 34 -0.96 9.53 32.84
C THR A 34 -0.36 9.56 31.44
N SER A 35 0.76 8.87 31.20
CA SER A 35 1.14 8.56 29.82
C SER A 35 0.27 7.39 29.31
N SER A 36 -0.79 7.71 28.54
CA SER A 36 -1.35 6.92 27.42
C SER A 36 -2.87 7.07 27.15
N ILE A 37 -3.53 8.16 27.55
CA ILE A 37 -4.90 8.42 27.06
C ILE A 37 -4.80 9.13 25.70
N ARG A 38 -5.12 8.40 24.61
CA ARG A 38 -5.24 8.95 23.26
C ARG A 38 -6.29 10.07 23.27
N GLN A 39 -5.88 11.30 22.95
CA GLN A 39 -6.79 12.45 22.91
C GLN A 39 -7.70 12.39 21.69
N ASN A 40 -8.94 12.85 21.86
CA ASN A 40 -9.88 13.05 20.77
C ASN A 40 -9.42 14.24 19.93
N ILE A 41 -9.37 14.06 18.61
CA ILE A 41 -9.04 15.16 17.71
C ILE A 41 -10.02 15.21 16.53
N VAL A 42 -10.15 16.41 15.96
CA VAL A 42 -10.83 16.62 14.68
C VAL A 42 -9.78 16.96 13.63
N LEU A 43 -9.83 16.29 12.48
CA LEU A 43 -9.05 16.59 11.28
C LEU A 43 -9.97 17.17 10.22
N ASN A 44 -9.45 18.08 9.41
CA ASN A 44 -10.13 18.62 8.24
C ASN A 44 -9.43 18.10 6.97
N MET A 45 -10.21 17.44 6.13
CA MET A 45 -9.78 16.77 4.91
C MET A 45 -10.48 17.36 3.69
N TYR A 46 -9.76 17.46 2.57
CA TYR A 46 -10.32 17.88 1.28
C TYR A 46 -10.08 16.81 0.23
N ILE A 47 -11.13 16.45 -0.52
CA ILE A 47 -11.04 15.46 -1.61
C ILE A 47 -11.82 15.90 -2.84
N LEU A 48 -11.39 15.38 -3.98
CA LEU A 48 -12.09 15.50 -5.26
C LEU A 48 -13.17 14.42 -5.38
N THR A 49 -14.25 14.75 -6.08
CA THR A 49 -15.39 13.87 -6.36
C THR A 49 -15.84 14.03 -7.80
N ASP A 50 -16.44 13.00 -8.39
CA ASP A 50 -17.09 13.16 -9.69
C ASP A 50 -18.41 13.94 -9.56
N GLU A 51 -18.84 14.63 -10.63
CA GLU A 51 -20.14 15.35 -10.70
C GLU A 51 -21.36 14.49 -10.33
N LYS A 52 -21.24 13.17 -10.41
CA LYS A 52 -22.32 12.22 -10.11
C LYS A 52 -22.49 11.96 -8.61
N THR A 53 -21.55 12.39 -7.78
CA THR A 53 -21.60 12.20 -6.32
C THR A 53 -22.50 13.25 -5.69
N ASP A 54 -23.61 12.83 -5.08
CA ASP A 54 -24.50 13.70 -4.33
C ASP A 54 -23.87 14.09 -2.99
N LEU A 55 -23.79 15.39 -2.72
CA LEU A 55 -23.11 15.92 -1.53
C LEU A 55 -23.87 15.61 -0.22
N GLU A 56 -25.19 15.42 -0.25
CA GLU A 56 -25.94 15.00 0.95
C GLU A 56 -25.65 13.52 1.26
N GLN A 57 -25.52 12.68 0.24
CA GLN A 57 -25.05 11.30 0.41
C GLN A 57 -23.60 11.23 0.88
N ALA A 58 -22.73 12.10 0.36
CA ALA A 58 -21.34 12.21 0.81
C ALA A 58 -21.20 12.58 2.30
N GLN A 59 -22.11 13.41 2.82
CA GLN A 59 -22.20 13.70 4.26
C GLN A 59 -22.61 12.46 5.08
N ALA A 60 -23.50 11.62 4.57
CA ALA A 60 -23.83 10.36 5.25
C ALA A 60 -22.61 9.43 5.33
N VAL A 61 -21.81 9.37 4.26
CA VAL A 61 -20.54 8.61 4.24
C VAL A 61 -19.52 9.20 5.21
N GLU A 62 -19.39 10.53 5.31
CA GLU A 62 -18.55 11.19 6.33
C GLU A 62 -18.96 10.77 7.75
N ILE A 63 -20.27 10.74 8.03
CA ILE A 63 -20.79 10.33 9.34
C ILE A 63 -20.41 8.87 9.59
N ALA A 64 -20.73 7.96 8.67
CA ALA A 64 -20.42 6.53 8.78
C ALA A 64 -18.93 6.27 9.00
N LEU A 65 -18.06 7.02 8.31
CA LEU A 65 -16.61 6.93 8.49
C LEU A 65 -16.23 7.27 9.94
N ASN A 66 -16.82 8.33 10.47
CA ASN A 66 -16.55 8.78 11.84
C ASN A 66 -17.15 7.89 12.92
N GLU A 67 -18.18 7.08 12.61
CA GLU A 67 -18.69 6.04 13.52
C GLU A 67 -17.61 4.97 13.80
N ILE A 68 -16.71 4.72 12.85
CA ILE A 68 -15.57 3.81 12.99
C ILE A 68 -14.36 4.55 13.60
N LEU A 69 -14.07 5.77 13.12
CA LEU A 69 -12.85 6.48 13.53
C LEU A 69 -12.88 7.01 14.98
N LEU A 70 -14.03 7.45 15.48
CA LEU A 70 -14.10 8.04 16.82
C LEU A 70 -13.88 7.01 17.94
N PRO A 71 -14.53 5.84 17.97
CA PRO A 71 -14.34 4.85 19.03
C PRO A 71 -12.92 4.27 19.06
N ASP A 72 -12.41 3.86 17.89
CA ASP A 72 -11.18 3.07 17.79
C ASP A 72 -9.94 3.95 17.68
N TYR A 73 -10.05 5.07 16.96
CA TYR A 73 -8.90 5.93 16.65
C TYR A 73 -8.95 7.29 17.36
N ARG A 74 -10.00 7.58 18.14
CA ARG A 74 -10.22 8.89 18.80
C ARG A 74 -10.08 10.06 17.82
N THR A 75 -10.60 9.88 16.61
CA THR A 75 -10.46 10.85 15.52
C THR A 75 -11.79 11.07 14.86
N VAL A 76 -12.09 12.32 14.56
CA VAL A 76 -13.17 12.73 13.68
C VAL A 76 -12.54 13.40 12.47
N VAL A 77 -12.97 13.04 11.27
CA VAL A 77 -12.52 13.62 10.01
C VAL A 77 -13.71 14.34 9.39
N LYS A 78 -13.62 15.67 9.29
CA LYS A 78 -14.50 16.45 8.43
C LYS A 78 -13.96 16.38 7.00
N ILE A 79 -14.79 16.02 6.04
CA ILE A 79 -14.44 15.88 4.62
C ILE A 79 -15.16 16.96 3.83
N ASN A 80 -14.37 17.77 3.12
CA ASN A 80 -14.88 18.74 2.16
C ASN A 80 -14.80 18.10 0.77
N TYR A 81 -15.95 17.66 0.28
CA TYR A 81 -16.13 17.08 -1.05
C TYR A 81 -16.28 18.20 -2.08
N ILE A 82 -15.41 18.23 -3.08
CA ILE A 82 -15.43 19.22 -4.16
C ILE A 82 -15.44 18.47 -5.50
N HIS A 83 -16.24 18.93 -6.46
CA HIS A 83 -16.30 18.29 -7.76
C HIS A 83 -15.03 18.54 -8.57
N ASP A 84 -14.56 17.49 -9.23
CA ASP A 84 -13.55 17.58 -10.27
C ASP A 84 -14.15 18.23 -11.51
N ASP A 85 -13.54 19.33 -11.97
CA ASP A 85 -13.97 20.07 -13.16
C ASP A 85 -13.40 19.49 -14.47
N GLY A 86 -12.57 18.45 -14.38
CA GLY A 86 -11.88 17.82 -15.51
C GLY A 86 -10.77 18.69 -16.09
N GLY A 87 -10.38 19.76 -15.40
CA GLY A 87 -9.39 20.74 -15.80
C GLY A 87 -8.37 21.03 -14.70
N ASP A 88 -8.13 22.31 -14.45
CA ASP A 88 -7.15 22.77 -13.44
C ASP A 88 -7.67 22.68 -12.00
N ASN A 89 -8.91 22.20 -11.79
CA ASN A 89 -9.51 22.03 -10.48
C ASN A 89 -9.51 23.33 -9.66
N LEU A 90 -9.85 24.44 -10.32
CA LEU A 90 -9.70 25.79 -9.76
C LEU A 90 -10.50 25.99 -8.47
N GLU A 91 -11.72 25.45 -8.40
CA GLU A 91 -12.57 25.53 -7.20
C GLU A 91 -11.92 24.79 -6.03
N TYR A 92 -11.43 23.57 -6.26
CA TYR A 92 -10.72 22.78 -5.26
C TYR A 92 -9.49 23.50 -4.74
N TRP A 93 -8.62 23.99 -5.63
CA TRP A 93 -7.40 24.69 -5.22
C TRP A 93 -7.66 26.03 -4.52
N ASN A 94 -8.72 26.74 -4.88
CA ASN A 94 -9.13 27.94 -4.15
C ASN A 94 -9.54 27.59 -2.71
N ALA A 95 -10.33 26.52 -2.52
CA ALA A 95 -10.74 26.08 -1.20
C ALA A 95 -9.54 25.66 -0.33
N ILE A 96 -8.56 24.95 -0.89
CA ILE A 96 -7.30 24.60 -0.21
C ILE A 96 -6.54 25.86 0.21
N ASN A 97 -6.31 26.79 -0.72
CA ASN A 97 -5.56 28.02 -0.44
C ASN A 97 -6.24 28.88 0.64
N GLU A 98 -7.57 29.03 0.58
CA GLU A 98 -8.33 29.76 1.59
C GLU A 98 -8.26 29.11 2.97
N ALA A 99 -8.36 27.77 3.03
CA ALA A 99 -8.26 27.03 4.28
C ALA A 99 -6.86 27.11 4.91
N GLU A 100 -5.80 27.03 4.09
CA GLU A 100 -4.42 27.22 4.56
C GLU A 100 -4.18 28.63 5.07
N ASP A 101 -4.58 29.66 4.32
CA ASP A 101 -4.43 31.06 4.73
C ASP A 101 -5.14 31.31 6.07
N ALA A 102 -6.38 30.81 6.22
CA ALA A 102 -7.15 30.97 7.46
C ALA A 102 -6.52 30.21 8.64
N ALA A 103 -6.01 28.99 8.42
CA ALA A 103 -5.34 28.20 9.46
C ALA A 103 -4.03 28.87 9.92
N ILE A 104 -3.23 29.39 8.99
CA ILE A 104 -1.97 30.11 9.29
C ILE A 104 -2.27 31.39 10.06
N GLU A 105 -3.23 32.21 9.60
CA GLU A 105 -3.62 33.44 10.30
C GLU A 105 -4.08 33.14 11.74
N TYR A 106 -4.88 32.10 11.93
CA TYR A 106 -5.35 31.69 13.25
C TYR A 106 -4.20 31.25 14.18
N GLN A 107 -3.23 30.48 13.67
CA GLN A 107 -2.07 30.07 14.47
C GLN A 107 -1.21 31.27 14.89
N LEU A 108 -0.97 32.22 13.99
CA LEU A 108 -0.26 33.46 14.31
C LEU A 108 -0.97 34.28 15.39
N GLU A 109 -2.30 34.32 15.37
CA GLU A 109 -3.07 34.97 16.44
C GLU A 109 -2.93 34.26 17.79
N LEU A 110 -2.97 32.92 17.81
CA LEU A 110 -2.77 32.13 19.02
C LEU A 110 -1.37 32.33 19.61
N GLU A 111 -0.33 32.37 18.77
CA GLU A 111 1.04 32.64 19.21
C GLU A 111 1.18 34.06 19.78
N ALA A 112 0.62 35.06 19.10
CA ALA A 112 0.62 36.44 19.60
C ALA A 112 -0.08 36.54 20.96
N LYS A 113 -1.20 35.85 21.16
CA LYS A 113 -1.89 35.74 22.45
C LYS A 113 -1.01 35.09 23.51
N ARG A 114 -0.37 33.94 23.20
CA ARG A 114 0.55 33.24 24.12
C ARG A 114 1.75 34.10 24.52
N GLU A 115 2.35 34.82 23.58
CA GLU A 115 3.47 35.72 23.88
C GLU A 115 3.01 36.93 24.70
N ALA A 116 1.83 37.49 24.42
CA ALA A 116 1.24 38.56 25.24
C ALA A 116 0.94 38.08 26.67
N GLU A 117 0.42 36.86 26.85
CA GLU A 117 0.19 36.24 28.16
C GLU A 117 1.49 35.99 28.92
N LYS A 118 2.53 35.45 28.26
CA LYS A 118 3.87 35.30 28.84
C LYS A 118 4.45 36.64 29.27
N ALA A 119 4.30 37.68 28.45
CA ALA A 119 4.74 39.04 28.77
C ALA A 119 3.97 39.62 29.97
N ALA A 120 2.64 39.48 30.00
CA ALA A 120 1.80 39.91 31.12
C ALA A 120 2.11 39.18 32.43
N LYS A 121 2.39 37.87 32.37
CA LYS A 121 2.82 37.06 33.52
C LYS A 121 4.19 37.50 34.04
N LYS A 122 5.12 37.86 33.14
CA LYS A 122 6.43 38.42 33.48
C LYS A 122 6.34 39.81 34.10
N GLU A 123 5.41 40.65 33.67
CA GLU A 123 5.15 41.96 34.29
C GLU A 123 4.48 41.83 35.66
N LYS A 124 3.49 40.94 35.83
CA LYS A 124 2.90 40.64 37.14
C LYS A 124 3.94 40.11 38.14
N ASN A 125 4.87 39.26 37.69
CA ASN A 125 5.96 38.76 38.54
C ASN A 125 6.98 39.86 38.90
N LYS A 126 7.17 40.89 38.05
CA LYS A 126 7.97 42.08 38.39
C LYS A 126 7.24 43.02 39.35
N ALA A 127 5.91 43.15 39.23
CA ALA A 127 5.09 43.96 40.14
C ALA A 127 4.92 43.31 41.52
N GLY A 128 4.90 41.98 41.61
CA GLY A 128 4.79 41.22 42.86
C GLY A 128 6.06 41.15 43.72
N ALA A 129 7.22 41.57 43.20
CA ALA A 129 8.49 41.54 43.93
C ALA A 129 8.72 42.72 44.89
N THR A 130 7.74 43.62 45.05
CA THR A 130 7.87 44.82 45.89
C THR A 130 6.75 44.95 46.91
N THR A 131 6.56 43.95 47.79
CA THR A 131 6.15 44.13 49.20
C THR A 131 5.98 42.77 49.88
N THR A 132 6.96 42.39 50.71
CA THR A 132 6.77 41.43 51.81
C THR A 132 6.69 42.21 53.12
N THR A 133 5.65 41.96 53.92
CA THR A 133 5.78 41.59 55.33
C THR A 133 4.42 41.17 55.92
N ASP A 134 4.40 39.91 56.36
CA ASP A 134 3.72 39.30 57.51
C ASP A 134 2.24 39.61 57.81
N ALA A 135 1.38 38.58 57.77
CA ALA A 135 0.97 37.87 58.98
C ALA A 135 -0.14 36.81 58.72
N ASP A 136 0.14 35.63 59.27
CA ASP A 136 -0.75 34.69 59.95
C ASP A 136 -1.69 33.73 59.21
N ALA A 137 -1.71 32.52 59.76
CA ALA A 137 -2.44 31.34 59.33
C ALA A 137 -3.82 31.29 59.99
N THR A 138 -4.82 30.77 59.28
CA THR A 138 -5.81 29.82 59.84
C THR A 138 -6.58 29.17 58.70
N ALA A 139 -6.68 27.84 58.76
CA ALA A 139 -7.71 27.07 58.09
C ALA A 139 -9.09 27.43 58.67
N ASP A 140 -10.11 27.58 57.83
CA ASP A 140 -11.42 26.99 58.13
C ASP A 140 -12.27 26.85 56.86
N THR A 141 -12.78 25.63 56.72
CA THR A 141 -14.00 25.26 56.02
C THR A 141 -15.18 26.13 56.43
N THR A 142 -15.95 26.65 55.47
CA THR A 142 -17.41 26.79 55.66
C THR A 142 -18.15 26.93 54.33
N THR A 143 -19.04 25.97 54.13
CA THR A 143 -20.26 26.04 53.33
C THR A 143 -21.00 27.38 53.50
N ALA A 144 -21.41 27.98 52.39
CA ALA A 144 -22.52 28.92 52.35
C ALA A 144 -23.38 28.65 51.11
N THR A 145 -24.49 27.97 51.36
CA THR A 145 -25.68 27.89 50.52
C THR A 145 -26.19 29.28 50.15
N GLY A 146 -26.37 29.51 48.85
CA GLY A 146 -27.12 30.62 48.28
C GLY A 146 -27.72 30.17 46.95
N SER A 147 -28.93 29.61 47.02
CA SER A 147 -29.73 29.20 45.86
C SER A 147 -30.34 30.44 45.22
N GLU A 148 -29.74 30.95 44.15
CA GLU A 148 -30.49 31.60 43.08
C GLU A 148 -30.66 30.57 41.96
N ALA A 149 -31.90 30.36 41.52
CA ALA A 149 -32.19 29.43 40.43
C ALA A 149 -31.55 29.98 39.16
N LEU A 150 -30.56 29.25 38.62
CA LEU A 150 -29.94 29.52 37.34
C LEU A 150 -31.03 29.59 36.26
N THR A 151 -30.93 30.57 35.39
CA THR A 151 -31.80 30.71 34.21
C THR A 151 -31.53 29.58 33.21
N GLY A 152 -32.44 29.35 32.25
CA GLY A 152 -32.30 28.28 31.25
C GLY A 152 -30.98 28.37 30.45
N GLU A 153 -30.54 29.59 30.11
CA GLU A 153 -29.23 29.83 29.46
C GLU A 153 -28.04 29.50 30.35
N GLU A 154 -28.15 29.72 31.67
CA GLU A 154 -27.08 29.43 32.62
C GLU A 154 -26.98 27.94 32.96
N LEU A 155 -28.05 27.17 32.76
CA LEU A 155 -28.08 25.71 32.87
C LEU A 155 -27.49 25.04 31.61
N GLU A 156 -27.85 25.50 30.41
CA GLU A 156 -27.24 25.01 29.16
C GLU A 156 -25.74 25.33 29.11
N ALA A 157 -25.33 26.55 29.47
CA ALA A 157 -23.92 26.94 29.52
C ALA A 157 -23.12 26.29 30.67
N ALA A 158 -23.81 25.72 31.68
CA ALA A 158 -23.19 24.95 32.75
C ALA A 158 -23.07 23.45 32.41
N GLU A 159 -24.03 22.90 31.65
CA GLU A 159 -23.95 21.55 31.08
C GLU A 159 -22.85 21.44 30.01
N GLU A 160 -22.70 22.47 29.17
CA GLU A 160 -21.63 22.56 28.15
C GLU A 160 -20.22 22.63 28.75
N LYS A 161 -20.08 23.03 30.03
CA LYS A 161 -18.80 23.08 30.77
C LYS A 161 -18.42 21.77 31.47
N ASN A 162 -19.29 20.76 31.46
CA ASN A 162 -19.05 19.47 32.13
C ASN A 162 -19.24 18.26 31.21
N GLU A 163 -19.47 18.49 29.91
CA GLU A 163 -19.55 17.47 28.87
C GLU A 163 -18.15 16.96 28.49
N SER A 164 -17.98 15.65 28.32
CA SER A 164 -16.70 15.12 27.84
C SER A 164 -16.50 15.47 26.36
N GLU A 165 -15.26 15.72 25.93
CA GLU A 165 -14.96 15.96 24.51
C GLU A 165 -15.44 14.79 23.61
N TYR A 166 -15.51 13.57 24.16
CA TYR A 166 -16.05 12.43 23.42
C TYR A 166 -17.56 12.57 23.19
N ASP A 167 -18.32 12.93 24.22
CA ASP A 167 -19.77 13.11 24.12
C ASP A 167 -20.11 14.26 23.16
N ARG A 168 -19.33 15.34 23.22
CA ARG A 168 -19.46 16.47 22.31
C ARG A 168 -19.28 16.06 20.84
N LEU A 169 -18.21 15.31 20.55
CA LEU A 169 -17.94 14.82 19.19
C LEU A 169 -18.97 13.78 18.74
N ALA A 170 -19.39 12.89 19.64
CA ALA A 170 -20.45 11.94 19.38
C ALA A 170 -21.77 12.66 19.01
N LYS A 171 -22.13 13.74 19.71
CA LYS A 171 -23.30 14.55 19.34
C LYS A 171 -23.19 15.18 17.95
N MET A 172 -21.99 15.57 17.51
CA MET A 172 -21.76 16.10 16.16
C MET A 172 -21.95 15.03 15.07
N ILE A 173 -21.57 13.77 15.35
CA ILE A 173 -21.64 12.65 14.40
C ILE A 173 -23.02 12.00 14.37
N PHE A 174 -23.61 11.73 15.53
CA PHE A 174 -24.85 10.96 15.65
C PHE A 174 -26.12 11.84 15.77
N GLY A 175 -25.93 13.16 15.95
CA GLY A 175 -27.00 14.07 16.30
C GLY A 175 -27.54 13.84 17.72
N TYR A 176 -28.47 14.70 18.14
CA TYR A 176 -29.14 14.57 19.44
C TYR A 176 -30.51 15.25 19.42
N GLU A 177 -31.32 14.98 20.44
CA GLU A 177 -32.61 15.64 20.61
C GLU A 177 -32.48 16.85 21.54
N ARG A 178 -33.12 17.95 21.18
CA ARG A 178 -33.20 19.15 22.03
C ARG A 178 -34.59 19.78 21.97
N ASN A 179 -34.90 20.64 22.94
CA ASN A 179 -36.11 21.44 22.87
C ASN A 179 -35.99 22.46 21.73
N LYS A 180 -37.02 22.54 20.88
CA LYS A 180 -37.14 23.57 19.86
C LYS A 180 -37.30 24.93 20.54
N VAL A 181 -36.51 25.91 20.13
CA VAL A 181 -36.55 27.27 20.68
C VAL A 181 -37.02 28.30 19.65
N ASP A 182 -37.63 29.39 20.12
CA ASP A 182 -38.00 30.54 19.27
C ASP A 182 -36.80 31.47 19.03
N GLU A 183 -37.01 32.55 18.26
CA GLU A 183 -35.98 33.55 17.92
C GLU A 183 -35.36 34.27 19.14
N ASN A 184 -35.95 34.11 20.33
CA ASN A 184 -35.48 34.68 21.59
C ASN A 184 -34.97 33.59 22.57
N GLY A 185 -34.80 32.35 22.11
CA GLY A 185 -34.28 31.24 22.92
C GLY A 185 -35.31 30.57 23.84
N ASN A 186 -36.60 30.89 23.74
CA ASN A 186 -37.62 30.29 24.60
C ASN A 186 -38.12 28.96 24.02
N PRO A 187 -38.38 27.92 24.85
CA PRO A 187 -38.95 26.66 24.37
C PRO A 187 -40.29 26.87 23.65
N VAL A 188 -40.35 26.45 22.39
CA VAL A 188 -41.58 26.36 21.61
C VAL A 188 -42.44 25.26 22.21
N LYS A 189 -43.69 25.57 22.52
CA LYS A 189 -44.62 24.66 23.18
C LYS A 189 -45.72 24.18 22.24
N ASP A 190 -46.19 22.96 22.44
CA ASP A 190 -47.37 22.41 21.77
C ASP A 190 -48.68 23.04 22.30
N GLU A 191 -49.82 22.62 21.74
CA GLU A 191 -51.14 23.10 22.14
C GLU A 191 -51.49 22.81 23.62
N ASP A 192 -50.80 21.84 24.24
CA ASP A 192 -50.97 21.41 25.63
C ASP A 192 -49.94 22.07 26.59
N GLY A 193 -49.00 22.86 26.06
CA GLY A 193 -47.99 23.59 26.83
C GLY A 193 -46.69 22.83 27.09
N ASN A 194 -46.46 21.67 26.46
CA ASN A 194 -45.21 20.91 26.57
C ASN A 194 -44.18 21.41 25.54
N PRO A 195 -42.88 21.43 25.87
CA PRO A 195 -41.82 21.76 24.91
C PRO A 195 -41.83 20.79 23.73
N ILE A 196 -41.76 21.34 22.51
CA ILE A 196 -41.58 20.56 21.29
C ILE A 196 -40.11 20.15 21.23
N VAL A 197 -39.84 18.86 21.08
CA VAL A 197 -38.48 18.33 20.88
C VAL A 197 -38.19 18.28 19.38
N GLU A 198 -37.02 18.77 18.96
CA GLU A 198 -36.49 18.63 17.60
C GLU A 198 -35.25 17.74 17.59
N LYS A 199 -35.12 16.94 16.53
CA LYS A 199 -33.91 16.16 16.27
C LYS A 199 -32.91 17.07 15.53
N VAL A 200 -31.77 17.33 16.16
CA VAL A 200 -30.66 18.04 15.54
C VAL A 200 -29.96 17.07 14.58
N LYS A 201 -29.86 17.45 13.31
CA LYS A 201 -29.11 16.68 12.33
C LYS A 201 -27.61 16.74 12.65
N PRO A 202 -26.86 15.66 12.44
CA PRO A 202 -25.41 15.68 12.58
C PRO A 202 -24.78 16.67 11.58
N GLU A 203 -23.84 17.48 12.06
CA GLU A 203 -23.05 18.40 11.27
C GLU A 203 -21.68 18.58 11.95
N ILE A 204 -20.60 18.26 11.23
CA ILE A 204 -19.24 18.40 11.74
C ILE A 204 -18.76 19.83 11.49
N VAL A 205 -18.93 20.67 12.51
CA VAL A 205 -18.47 22.07 12.50
C VAL A 205 -17.07 22.18 13.09
N LEU A 206 -16.12 22.73 12.34
CA LEU A 206 -14.80 23.06 12.86
C LEU A 206 -14.90 24.26 13.80
N THR A 207 -14.33 24.14 15.00
CA THR A 207 -14.28 25.24 15.97
C THR A 207 -13.29 26.32 15.58
N ASP A 208 -12.24 25.93 14.87
CA ASP A 208 -11.15 26.78 14.44
C ASP A 208 -10.86 26.55 12.95
N PRO A 209 -10.35 27.55 12.21
CA PRO A 209 -9.79 27.32 10.89
C PRO A 209 -8.67 26.27 10.95
N GLN A 210 -8.77 25.25 10.10
CA GLN A 210 -7.87 24.10 10.09
C GLN A 210 -7.87 23.45 8.70
N ILE A 211 -6.71 22.94 8.30
CA ILE A 211 -6.52 22.04 7.17
C ILE A 211 -5.45 21.04 7.55
N ASP A 212 -5.70 19.75 7.32
CA ASP A 212 -4.77 18.68 7.70
C ASP A 212 -4.42 17.81 6.51
N ILE A 213 -5.42 17.20 5.87
CA ILE A 213 -5.24 16.25 4.78
C ILE A 213 -5.85 16.84 3.52
N PHE A 214 -5.17 16.71 2.39
CA PHE A 214 -5.80 16.96 1.10
C PHE A 214 -5.20 16.09 0.02
N LEU A 215 -5.95 15.91 -1.05
CA LEU A 215 -5.51 15.18 -2.24
C LEU A 215 -4.75 16.12 -3.18
N VAL A 216 -3.64 15.67 -3.74
CA VAL A 216 -2.94 16.31 -4.85
C VAL A 216 -3.02 15.39 -6.05
N ASN A 217 -3.69 15.81 -7.13
CA ASN A 217 -3.90 15.01 -8.34
C ASN A 217 -2.97 15.39 -9.51
N SER A 218 -1.76 15.88 -9.20
CA SER A 218 -0.75 16.23 -10.20
C SER A 218 0.66 16.21 -9.61
N ALA A 219 1.60 15.60 -10.32
CA ALA A 219 2.99 15.52 -9.89
C ALA A 219 3.63 16.91 -9.79
N SER A 220 3.41 17.77 -10.80
CA SER A 220 3.94 19.15 -10.81
C SER A 220 3.47 19.96 -9.60
N LYS A 221 2.21 19.79 -9.20
CA LYS A 221 1.65 20.47 -8.03
C LYS A 221 2.20 19.90 -6.74
N TYR A 222 2.38 18.59 -6.64
CA TYR A 222 3.01 17.95 -5.48
C TYR A 222 4.41 18.50 -5.24
N VAL A 223 5.22 18.61 -6.30
CA VAL A 223 6.57 19.21 -6.24
C VAL A 223 6.51 20.66 -5.80
N GLU A 224 5.68 21.49 -6.46
CA GLU A 224 5.51 22.92 -6.11
C GLU A 224 5.17 23.11 -4.62
N LEU A 225 4.25 22.31 -4.09
CA LEU A 225 3.80 22.42 -2.70
C LEU A 225 4.89 21.95 -1.71
N ALA A 226 5.63 20.90 -2.04
CA ALA A 226 6.74 20.42 -1.22
C ALA A 226 7.89 21.44 -1.17
N GLU A 227 8.33 21.94 -2.33
CA GLU A 227 9.42 22.91 -2.44
C GLU A 227 9.10 24.26 -1.79
N SER A 228 7.85 24.70 -1.90
CA SER A 228 7.37 25.93 -1.23
C SER A 228 7.20 25.77 0.28
N GLY A 229 7.37 24.55 0.82
CA GLY A 229 7.26 24.23 2.23
C GLY A 229 5.81 24.15 2.73
N ARG A 230 4.82 24.09 1.82
CA ARG A 230 3.38 24.00 2.15
C ARG A 230 2.96 22.62 2.62
N LEU A 231 3.82 21.61 2.50
CA LEU A 231 3.55 20.24 2.94
C LEU A 231 4.41 19.85 4.15
N THR A 232 3.85 19.00 5.02
CA THR A 232 4.57 18.39 6.14
C THR A 232 5.33 17.16 5.65
N LYS A 233 6.64 17.10 5.95
CA LYS A 233 7.47 15.91 5.70
C LYS A 233 7.06 14.78 6.66
N LEU A 234 6.72 13.61 6.13
CA LEU A 234 6.12 12.46 6.83
C LEU A 234 7.14 11.45 7.37
N ASP A 235 8.42 11.54 6.97
CA ASP A 235 9.50 10.63 7.38
C ASP A 235 9.56 10.40 8.90
N ASP A 236 9.26 11.46 9.68
CA ASP A 236 9.29 11.41 11.15
C ASP A 236 8.01 10.88 11.79
N TYR A 237 6.90 10.89 11.06
CA TYR A 237 5.56 10.54 11.54
C TYR A 237 5.15 9.11 11.21
N LEU A 238 5.73 8.51 10.17
CA LEU A 238 5.42 7.15 9.73
C LEU A 238 6.27 6.08 10.44
N LYS A 239 6.82 6.29 11.64
CA LYS A 239 7.81 5.33 12.19
C LYS A 239 7.23 3.93 12.44
N SER A 240 6.00 3.82 12.92
CA SER A 240 5.29 2.53 13.07
C SER A 240 4.59 2.10 11.78
N GLU A 241 4.11 3.08 11.02
CA GLU A 241 3.24 2.92 9.85
C GLU A 241 4.04 2.69 8.56
N ALA A 242 5.32 3.09 8.51
CA ALA A 242 6.16 3.02 7.32
C ALA A 242 6.30 1.59 6.83
N LYS A 243 6.39 0.62 7.74
CA LYS A 243 6.40 -0.79 7.36
C LYS A 243 5.08 -1.22 6.72
N LEU A 244 3.96 -0.72 7.24
CA LEU A 244 2.64 -1.03 6.72
C LEU A 244 2.43 -0.38 5.33
N ILE A 245 2.85 0.88 5.17
CA ILE A 245 2.83 1.59 3.88
C ILE A 245 3.74 0.89 2.86
N THR A 246 5.01 0.63 3.20
CA THR A 246 5.94 -0.04 2.28
C THR A 246 5.59 -1.50 1.96
N SER A 247 4.74 -2.14 2.78
CA SER A 247 4.21 -3.49 2.49
C SER A 247 2.94 -3.47 1.63
N ASN A 248 2.22 -2.34 1.57
CA ASN A 248 0.93 -2.24 0.87
C ASN A 248 0.95 -1.33 -0.36
N VAL A 249 1.89 -0.38 -0.44
CA VAL A 249 2.07 0.53 -1.57
C VAL A 249 3.29 0.09 -2.36
N TYR A 250 3.15 -0.06 -3.68
CA TYR A 250 4.25 -0.53 -4.51
C TYR A 250 5.45 0.44 -4.44
N PRO A 251 6.70 -0.03 -4.23
CA PRO A 251 7.84 0.83 -3.85
C PRO A 251 8.13 1.98 -4.80
N THR A 252 7.84 1.80 -6.09
CA THR A 252 8.04 2.83 -7.12
C THR A 252 7.29 4.11 -6.76
N PHE A 253 6.03 4.04 -6.34
CA PHE A 253 5.25 5.22 -5.94
C PHE A 253 5.91 6.01 -4.80
N VAL A 254 6.32 5.33 -3.73
CA VAL A 254 6.99 5.95 -2.57
C VAL A 254 8.34 6.55 -2.97
N THR A 255 9.06 5.87 -3.87
CA THR A 255 10.36 6.33 -4.38
C THR A 255 10.21 7.60 -5.20
N GLY A 256 9.22 7.67 -6.10
CA GLY A 256 8.93 8.88 -6.87
C GLY A 256 8.63 10.05 -5.97
N ALA A 257 7.71 9.86 -5.00
CA ALA A 257 7.30 10.88 -4.07
C ALA A 257 8.47 11.43 -3.23
N THR A 258 9.43 10.57 -2.89
CA THR A 258 10.62 10.94 -2.11
C THR A 258 11.66 11.65 -2.97
N SER A 259 11.86 11.20 -4.22
CA SER A 259 12.94 11.66 -5.09
C SER A 259 12.72 13.08 -5.59
N VAL A 260 11.49 13.44 -5.96
CA VAL A 260 11.18 14.76 -6.52
C VAL A 260 11.18 15.89 -5.48
N ALA A 261 10.88 15.56 -4.21
CA ALA A 261 10.66 16.54 -3.16
C ALA A 261 11.72 16.48 -2.04
N ASN A 262 12.73 15.61 -2.15
CA ASN A 262 13.74 15.37 -1.11
C ASN A 262 13.12 14.97 0.26
N GLY A 263 12.10 14.11 0.22
CA GLY A 263 11.33 13.66 1.39
C GLY A 263 9.95 13.17 1.01
N LEU A 264 9.32 12.39 1.88
CA LEU A 264 7.96 11.90 1.65
C LEU A 264 6.95 12.89 2.24
N TYR A 265 6.14 13.56 1.43
CA TYR A 265 5.18 14.58 1.89
C TYR A 265 3.71 14.12 1.83
N GLY A 266 3.51 12.91 1.31
CA GLY A 266 2.21 12.27 1.21
C GLY A 266 2.35 10.80 0.80
N ILE A 267 1.24 10.07 0.84
CA ILE A 267 1.18 8.66 0.42
C ILE A 267 0.47 8.61 -0.93
N PRO A 268 1.17 8.21 -2.02
CA PRO A 268 0.54 8.06 -3.32
C PRO A 268 -0.45 6.91 -3.35
N VAL A 269 -1.45 7.02 -4.22
CA VAL A 269 -2.43 5.96 -4.44
C VAL A 269 -1.78 4.76 -5.13
N ASN A 270 -1.86 3.59 -4.50
CA ASN A 270 -1.33 2.37 -5.08
C ASN A 270 -2.28 1.80 -6.15
N LYS A 271 -1.81 1.79 -7.40
CA LYS A 271 -2.58 1.41 -8.60
C LYS A 271 -1.68 0.84 -9.69
N ALA A 272 -2.28 0.47 -10.83
CA ALA A 272 -1.52 -0.03 -11.98
C ALA A 272 -0.65 1.08 -12.57
N ILE A 273 0.61 0.78 -12.84
CA ILE A 273 1.58 1.71 -13.42
C ILE A 273 1.54 1.59 -14.94
N GLY A 274 1.32 2.73 -15.60
CA GLY A 274 1.39 2.86 -17.06
C GLY A 274 0.48 1.91 -17.84
N GLU A 275 0.72 1.81 -19.14
CA GLU A 275 0.04 0.85 -20.02
C GLU A 275 1.09 0.11 -20.84
N TYR A 276 0.78 -1.13 -21.22
CA TYR A 276 1.55 -1.81 -22.26
C TYR A 276 1.17 -1.25 -23.63
N GLU A 277 2.06 -1.42 -24.61
CA GLU A 277 1.66 -1.48 -26.01
C GLU A 277 1.71 -2.92 -26.48
N TYR A 278 0.65 -3.38 -27.14
CA TYR A 278 0.53 -4.72 -27.68
C TYR A 278 0.48 -4.70 -29.21
N LEU A 279 1.14 -5.68 -29.84
CA LEU A 279 0.79 -6.12 -31.18
C LEU A 279 -0.36 -7.12 -31.06
N VAL A 280 -1.54 -6.70 -31.49
CA VAL A 280 -2.79 -7.48 -31.42
C VAL A 280 -3.02 -8.14 -32.77
N PHE A 281 -2.83 -9.46 -32.84
CA PHE A 281 -2.96 -10.23 -34.08
C PHE A 281 -4.31 -10.92 -34.17
N ASN A 282 -5.00 -10.79 -35.31
CA ASN A 282 -6.16 -11.62 -35.61
C ASN A 282 -5.73 -13.09 -35.73
N LYS A 283 -6.23 -13.94 -34.84
CA LYS A 283 -5.80 -15.33 -34.74
C LYS A 283 -6.18 -16.16 -35.97
N GLU A 284 -7.36 -15.93 -36.56
CA GLU A 284 -7.81 -16.65 -37.76
C GLU A 284 -6.84 -16.45 -38.92
N LEU A 285 -6.33 -15.22 -39.08
CA LEU A 285 -5.37 -14.88 -40.14
C LEU A 285 -3.98 -15.48 -39.87
N LEU A 286 -3.51 -15.49 -38.62
CA LEU A 286 -2.28 -16.18 -38.25
C LEU A 286 -2.35 -17.68 -38.58
N ASP A 287 -3.43 -18.35 -38.17
CA ASP A 287 -3.65 -19.78 -38.40
C ASP A 287 -3.75 -20.09 -39.90
N LYS A 288 -4.47 -19.25 -40.66
CA LYS A 288 -4.66 -19.40 -42.12
C LYS A 288 -3.34 -19.39 -42.89
N TYR A 289 -2.40 -18.54 -42.47
CA TYR A 289 -1.09 -18.41 -43.11
C TYR A 289 0.03 -19.20 -42.42
N GLY A 290 -0.27 -19.90 -41.33
CA GLY A 290 0.71 -20.69 -40.57
C GLY A 290 1.81 -19.84 -39.96
N VAL A 291 1.48 -18.64 -39.50
CA VAL A 291 2.41 -17.66 -38.93
C VAL A 291 2.33 -17.70 -37.41
N ASN A 292 3.48 -17.78 -36.73
CA ASN A 292 3.54 -17.73 -35.28
C ASN A 292 3.75 -16.28 -34.80
N ALA A 293 2.87 -15.79 -33.94
CA ALA A 293 2.98 -14.44 -33.37
C ALA A 293 4.25 -14.25 -32.54
N ASP A 294 4.80 -15.32 -31.94
CA ASP A 294 6.04 -15.24 -31.16
C ASP A 294 7.25 -14.82 -32.00
N ASP A 295 7.20 -15.04 -33.32
CA ASP A 295 8.26 -14.60 -34.24
C ASP A 295 8.08 -13.13 -34.67
N LEU A 296 7.00 -12.47 -34.27
CA LEU A 296 6.54 -11.16 -34.75
C LEU A 296 6.44 -10.11 -33.62
N LYS A 297 7.50 -9.93 -32.84
CA LYS A 297 7.50 -9.03 -31.65
C LYS A 297 7.93 -7.59 -31.92
N THR A 298 8.36 -7.28 -33.15
CA THR A 298 8.84 -5.95 -33.52
C THR A 298 8.18 -5.49 -34.82
N ILE A 299 8.12 -4.18 -35.04
CA ILE A 299 7.59 -3.60 -36.28
C ILE A 299 8.32 -4.14 -37.50
N ASP A 300 9.65 -4.27 -37.45
CA ASP A 300 10.44 -4.81 -38.56
C ASP A 300 10.05 -6.25 -38.95
N ALA A 301 9.76 -7.09 -37.94
CA ALA A 301 9.39 -8.49 -38.16
C ALA A 301 8.06 -8.64 -38.92
N LEU A 302 7.18 -7.63 -38.88
CA LEU A 302 5.86 -7.68 -39.51
C LEU A 302 5.90 -7.68 -41.05
N SER A 303 6.99 -7.21 -41.65
CA SER A 303 7.11 -6.97 -43.10
C SER A 303 6.57 -8.10 -43.98
N GLY A 304 6.98 -9.35 -43.71
CA GLY A 304 6.57 -10.50 -44.52
C GLY A 304 5.09 -10.84 -44.36
N TYR A 305 4.59 -10.72 -43.13
CA TYR A 305 3.19 -11.00 -42.82
C TYR A 305 2.26 -9.94 -43.41
N LEU A 306 2.56 -8.65 -43.22
CA LEU A 306 1.77 -7.54 -43.79
C LEU A 306 1.68 -7.61 -45.31
N ALA A 307 2.80 -7.94 -45.98
CA ALA A 307 2.83 -8.14 -47.43
C ALA A 307 1.92 -9.31 -47.88
N THR A 308 1.89 -10.39 -47.10
CA THR A 308 1.04 -11.55 -47.36
C THR A 308 -0.43 -11.19 -47.24
N ILE A 309 -0.82 -10.46 -46.18
CA ILE A 309 -2.20 -10.01 -45.98
C ILE A 309 -2.63 -9.05 -47.09
N ALA A 310 -1.82 -8.02 -47.38
CA ALA A 310 -2.14 -7.04 -48.41
C ALA A 310 -2.37 -7.67 -49.80
N ALA A 311 -1.67 -8.76 -50.11
CA ALA A 311 -1.79 -9.46 -51.39
C ALA A 311 -3.00 -10.40 -51.47
N ASN A 312 -3.45 -10.96 -50.33
CA ASN A 312 -4.39 -12.09 -50.31
C ASN A 312 -5.72 -11.82 -49.61
N GLU A 313 -5.82 -10.81 -48.74
CA GLU A 313 -7.01 -10.46 -47.96
C GLU A 313 -7.57 -9.08 -48.34
N PRO A 314 -8.15 -8.91 -49.53
CA PRO A 314 -8.74 -7.63 -49.92
C PRO A 314 -9.91 -7.28 -48.98
N GLY A 315 -9.82 -6.12 -48.33
CA GLY A 315 -10.81 -5.65 -47.35
C GLY A 315 -10.38 -5.83 -45.89
N VAL A 316 -9.24 -6.48 -45.64
CA VAL A 316 -8.57 -6.49 -44.34
C VAL A 316 -7.45 -5.45 -44.36
N VAL A 317 -7.39 -4.62 -43.32
CA VAL A 317 -6.28 -3.68 -43.12
C VAL A 317 -5.07 -4.45 -42.58
N PRO A 318 -3.91 -4.46 -43.25
CA PRO A 318 -2.75 -5.19 -42.74
C PRO A 318 -2.29 -4.69 -41.36
N LEU A 319 -2.17 -3.37 -41.19
CA LEU A 319 -1.79 -2.73 -39.93
C LEU A 319 -2.72 -1.55 -39.62
N ALA A 320 -3.59 -1.70 -38.62
CA ALA A 320 -4.70 -0.79 -38.32
C ALA A 320 -4.28 0.52 -37.65
N LEU A 321 -3.49 0.44 -36.58
CA LEU A 321 -3.04 1.61 -35.80
C LEU A 321 -4.25 2.35 -35.18
N SER A 322 -5.13 1.62 -34.48
CA SER A 322 -6.37 2.18 -33.87
C SER A 322 -6.08 3.26 -32.85
N ASP A 323 -5.05 3.08 -32.03
CA ASP A 323 -4.73 3.95 -30.89
C ASP A 323 -3.74 5.05 -31.28
N GLY A 324 -3.59 5.29 -32.59
CA GLY A 324 -2.66 6.27 -33.14
C GLY A 324 -1.42 5.63 -33.74
N GLY A 325 -0.38 6.43 -33.96
CA GLY A 325 0.82 5.95 -34.64
C GLY A 325 1.69 5.04 -33.75
N VAL A 326 2.63 4.32 -34.36
CA VAL A 326 3.61 3.52 -33.61
C VAL A 326 4.87 4.34 -33.39
N SER A 327 5.15 4.65 -32.13
CA SER A 327 6.39 5.31 -31.75
C SER A 327 7.55 4.32 -31.62
N PRO A 328 8.80 4.78 -31.80
CA PRO A 328 9.97 3.98 -31.50
C PRO A 328 9.94 3.53 -30.03
N GLN A 329 10.46 2.34 -29.74
CA GLN A 329 10.64 1.89 -28.36
C GLN A 329 11.48 2.93 -27.59
N PHE A 330 11.04 3.27 -26.37
CA PHE A 330 11.66 4.26 -25.48
C PHE A 330 11.52 5.75 -25.84
N TYR A 331 10.85 6.12 -26.95
CA TYR A 331 10.74 7.52 -27.37
C TYR A 331 9.71 8.35 -26.57
N GLU A 332 8.58 7.76 -26.19
CA GLU A 332 7.47 8.46 -25.53
C GLU A 332 7.89 9.05 -24.17
N TYR A 333 8.82 8.39 -23.49
CA TYR A 333 9.36 8.82 -22.19
C TYR A 333 10.12 10.16 -22.28
N TYR A 334 10.69 10.50 -23.43
CA TYR A 334 11.30 11.82 -23.63
C TYR A 334 10.27 12.94 -23.83
N GLN A 335 9.04 12.62 -24.27
CA GLN A 335 8.02 13.63 -24.54
C GLN A 335 7.13 13.93 -23.33
N GLU A 336 6.79 12.91 -22.54
CA GLU A 336 5.79 13.04 -21.47
C GLU A 336 6.40 13.40 -20.10
N GLU A 337 7.56 12.84 -19.76
CA GLU A 337 8.16 12.98 -18.41
C GLU A 337 9.19 14.08 -18.28
N GLY A 338 10.02 14.26 -19.30
CA GLY A 338 11.19 15.11 -19.13
C GLY A 338 10.86 16.61 -19.07
N GLY A 339 9.60 17.01 -19.31
CA GLY A 339 9.22 18.42 -19.38
C GLY A 339 10.15 19.22 -20.31
N ALA A 340 10.61 20.37 -19.84
CA ALA A 340 11.59 21.19 -20.52
C ALA A 340 12.93 20.45 -20.79
N LEU A 341 13.31 19.41 -20.03
CA LEU A 341 14.53 18.61 -20.27
C LEU A 341 14.31 17.37 -21.15
N GLY A 342 13.09 16.87 -21.18
CA GLY A 342 12.58 15.98 -22.21
C GLY A 342 12.70 16.68 -23.56
N ALA A 343 12.35 17.98 -23.63
CA ALA A 343 12.63 18.87 -24.76
C ALA A 343 14.12 19.00 -25.09
N LYS A 344 14.97 19.07 -24.07
CA LYS A 344 16.42 19.22 -24.21
C LYS A 344 17.06 18.02 -24.93
N TYR A 345 16.51 16.82 -24.73
CA TYR A 345 16.85 15.61 -25.49
C TYR A 345 15.90 15.33 -26.67
N ASN A 346 14.67 15.84 -26.72
CA ASN A 346 13.76 15.59 -27.84
C ASN A 346 14.05 16.47 -29.04
N VAL A 347 14.55 17.66 -28.78
CA VAL A 347 14.67 18.68 -29.80
C VAL A 347 16.05 18.61 -30.46
N TYR A 348 17.09 18.25 -29.70
CA TYR A 348 18.42 17.95 -30.24
C TYR A 348 18.87 16.50 -30.01
N GLY A 349 18.52 15.85 -28.90
CA GLY A 349 18.98 14.47 -28.58
C GLY A 349 18.34 13.35 -29.42
N VAL A 350 17.25 13.62 -30.15
CA VAL A 350 16.68 12.75 -31.21
C VAL A 350 17.42 12.92 -32.55
N PHE A 351 18.26 13.96 -32.66
CA PHE A 351 18.93 14.35 -33.91
C PHE A 351 20.46 14.49 -33.81
N ALA A 352 21.05 14.32 -32.62
CA ALA A 352 22.48 14.59 -32.44
C ALA A 352 23.17 13.84 -31.28
N ASN A 353 22.52 13.59 -30.14
CA ASN A 353 23.18 12.97 -28.96
C ASN A 353 22.18 12.32 -28.01
N SER A 354 21.81 11.07 -28.31
CA SER A 354 21.05 10.22 -27.41
C SER A 354 21.96 9.50 -26.39
N PRO A 355 21.48 9.24 -25.18
CA PRO A 355 22.17 8.40 -24.21
C PRO A 355 22.24 6.91 -24.60
N PHE A 356 21.55 6.44 -25.64
CA PHE A 356 21.59 5.03 -26.13
C PHE A 356 22.90 4.66 -26.87
N GLY A 357 23.96 5.45 -26.73
CA GLY A 357 25.26 5.24 -27.37
C GLY A 357 25.37 5.86 -28.77
N GLU A 358 26.54 5.65 -29.40
CA GLU A 358 26.76 6.03 -30.79
C GLU A 358 25.69 5.32 -31.67
N ASN A 359 24.82 6.08 -32.37
CA ASN A 359 23.82 5.67 -33.40
C ASN A 359 22.32 5.66 -33.04
N ALA A 360 21.85 6.25 -31.93
CA ALA A 360 20.40 6.27 -31.64
C ALA A 360 19.54 6.97 -32.70
N ASP A 361 20.04 8.05 -33.32
CA ASP A 361 19.36 8.74 -34.42
C ASP A 361 19.08 7.78 -35.58
N GLU A 362 19.99 6.84 -35.85
CA GLU A 362 19.83 5.85 -36.91
C GLU A 362 18.75 4.84 -36.56
N VAL A 363 18.61 4.45 -35.29
CA VAL A 363 17.55 3.56 -34.81
C VAL A 363 16.18 4.24 -34.95
N VAL A 364 16.04 5.47 -34.48
CA VAL A 364 14.79 6.24 -34.55
C VAL A 364 14.41 6.51 -36.02
N LYS A 365 15.38 6.94 -36.84
CA LYS A 365 15.15 7.15 -38.28
C LYS A 365 14.74 5.85 -38.98
N THR A 366 15.41 4.74 -38.68
CA THR A 366 15.08 3.42 -39.23
C THR A 366 13.64 3.04 -38.89
N HIS A 367 13.21 3.23 -37.64
CA HIS A 367 11.84 2.96 -37.22
C HIS A 367 10.83 3.78 -38.04
N PHE A 368 10.98 5.10 -38.10
CA PHE A 368 10.05 5.94 -38.87
C PHE A 368 10.10 5.65 -40.38
N ALA A 369 11.27 5.33 -40.91
CA ALA A 369 11.42 4.91 -42.30
C ALA A 369 10.66 3.59 -42.56
N LYS A 370 10.64 2.67 -41.59
CA LYS A 370 9.88 1.42 -41.69
C LYS A 370 8.38 1.65 -41.69
N ILE A 371 7.88 2.48 -40.78
CA ILE A 371 6.45 2.86 -40.78
C ILE A 371 6.07 3.54 -42.10
N ARG A 372 6.93 4.42 -42.63
CA ARG A 372 6.74 5.04 -43.95
C ARG A 372 6.75 4.01 -45.08
N GLU A 373 7.61 3.01 -45.04
CA GLU A 373 7.62 1.89 -46.00
C GLU A 373 6.26 1.19 -46.02
N TYR A 374 5.72 0.84 -44.84
CA TYR A 374 4.39 0.23 -44.70
C TYR A 374 3.27 1.13 -45.21
N LYS A 375 3.37 2.43 -44.93
CA LYS A 375 2.43 3.42 -45.43
C LYS A 375 2.42 3.49 -46.96
N LEU A 376 3.59 3.59 -47.59
CA LEU A 376 3.73 3.66 -49.05
C LEU A 376 3.38 2.34 -49.75
N ALA A 377 3.56 1.20 -49.07
CA ALA A 377 3.11 -0.11 -49.53
C ALA A 377 1.59 -0.31 -49.42
N GLY A 378 0.87 0.63 -48.80
CA GLY A 378 -0.58 0.57 -48.60
C GLY A 378 -1.03 -0.32 -47.44
N TYR A 379 -0.12 -0.68 -46.53
CA TYR A 379 -0.42 -1.53 -45.37
C TYR A 379 -1.11 -0.77 -44.23
N ILE A 380 -0.91 0.56 -44.18
CA ILE A 380 -1.45 1.46 -43.16
C ILE A 380 -2.42 2.46 -43.83
N PRO A 381 -3.69 2.54 -43.42
CA PRO A 381 -4.67 3.48 -43.99
C PRO A 381 -4.40 4.92 -43.56
N ASP A 382 -4.95 5.92 -44.26
CA ASP A 382 -4.85 7.34 -43.84
C ASP A 382 -5.61 7.62 -42.55
N THR A 383 -6.71 6.90 -42.35
CA THR A 383 -7.50 6.91 -41.14
C THR A 383 -8.08 5.51 -41.00
N TYR A 384 -7.89 4.91 -39.84
CA TYR A 384 -8.54 3.66 -39.51
C TYR A 384 -10.01 3.94 -39.17
N VAL A 385 -10.91 3.14 -39.74
CA VAL A 385 -12.34 3.22 -39.45
C VAL A 385 -12.65 2.10 -38.48
N GLU A 386 -13.12 2.46 -37.29
CA GLU A 386 -13.51 1.52 -36.24
C GLU A 386 -14.45 0.43 -36.79
N GLY A 387 -14.21 -0.81 -36.37
CA GLY A 387 -14.92 -2.00 -36.88
C GLY A 387 -14.44 -2.54 -38.24
N THR A 388 -13.44 -1.93 -38.87
CA THR A 388 -12.83 -2.50 -40.09
C THR A 388 -11.95 -3.70 -39.72
N PRO A 389 -12.08 -4.88 -40.36
CA PRO A 389 -11.21 -6.01 -40.06
C PRO A 389 -9.74 -5.70 -40.29
N PHE A 390 -8.87 -6.18 -39.40
CA PHE A 390 -7.42 -6.00 -39.49
C PHE A 390 -6.67 -7.33 -39.27
N ALA A 391 -5.41 -7.39 -39.71
CA ALA A 391 -4.53 -8.51 -39.42
C ALA A 391 -3.68 -8.28 -38.17
N VAL A 392 -3.12 -7.07 -38.04
CA VAL A 392 -2.38 -6.61 -36.86
C VAL A 392 -2.89 -5.22 -36.49
N ASP A 393 -3.01 -4.99 -35.19
CA ASP A 393 -3.23 -3.66 -34.63
C ASP A 393 -2.18 -3.39 -33.54
N VAL A 394 -1.92 -2.11 -33.29
CA VAL A 394 -1.09 -1.69 -32.17
C VAL A 394 -1.98 -0.97 -31.18
N ARG A 395 -2.16 -1.58 -30.01
CA ARG A 395 -3.08 -1.07 -28.99
C ARG A 395 -2.38 -0.79 -27.68
N LYS A 396 -2.78 0.27 -26.99
CA LYS A 396 -2.39 0.57 -25.61
C LYS A 396 -3.42 -0.05 -24.67
N GLY A 397 -2.95 -0.61 -23.56
CA GLY A 397 -3.84 -1.13 -22.56
C GLY A 397 -3.14 -1.74 -21.35
N PHE A 398 -3.91 -1.98 -20.31
CA PHE A 398 -3.49 -2.67 -19.10
C PHE A 398 -3.37 -4.18 -19.32
N ALA A 399 -2.86 -4.88 -18.31
CA ALA A 399 -2.61 -6.33 -18.36
C ALA A 399 -3.85 -7.18 -18.70
N ASP A 400 -5.07 -6.69 -18.43
CA ASP A 400 -6.31 -7.43 -18.64
C ASP A 400 -7.06 -7.07 -19.93
N ASP A 401 -6.65 -6.00 -20.62
CA ASP A 401 -7.30 -5.55 -21.86
C ASP A 401 -7.23 -6.55 -23.03
N PRO A 402 -6.16 -7.37 -23.21
CA PRO A 402 -6.16 -8.43 -24.23
C PRO A 402 -7.36 -9.37 -24.16
N ALA A 403 -7.86 -9.67 -22.94
CA ALA A 403 -9.05 -10.50 -22.78
C ALA A 403 -10.32 -9.72 -23.15
N LYS A 404 -10.42 -8.45 -22.75
CA LYS A 404 -11.58 -7.60 -23.06
C LYS A 404 -11.77 -7.38 -24.55
N TRP A 405 -10.69 -7.09 -25.28
CA TRP A 405 -10.77 -6.87 -26.73
C TRP A 405 -11.36 -8.06 -27.47
N ALA A 406 -11.03 -9.28 -27.05
CA ALA A 406 -11.58 -10.49 -27.65
C ALA A 406 -13.07 -10.70 -27.29
N GLU A 407 -13.49 -10.30 -26.08
CA GLU A 407 -14.88 -10.39 -25.63
C GLU A 407 -15.79 -9.34 -26.29
N GLU A 408 -15.28 -8.13 -26.51
CA GLU A 408 -16.04 -6.97 -27.01
C GLU A 408 -16.54 -7.16 -28.44
N ASP A 409 -15.72 -7.68 -29.34
CA ASP A 409 -16.08 -7.87 -30.74
C ASP A 409 -16.23 -9.35 -31.16
N GLY A 410 -15.93 -10.29 -30.25
CA GLY A 410 -16.03 -11.72 -30.47
C GLY A 410 -14.92 -12.32 -31.35
N THR A 411 -13.86 -11.56 -31.63
CA THR A 411 -12.70 -12.01 -32.41
C THR A 411 -11.65 -12.62 -31.49
N GLU A 412 -11.14 -13.80 -31.84
CA GLU A 412 -9.98 -14.36 -31.14
C GLU A 412 -8.69 -13.62 -31.54
N TYR A 413 -7.98 -13.10 -30.54
CA TYR A 413 -6.72 -12.40 -30.72
C TYR A 413 -5.54 -13.15 -30.09
N VAL A 414 -4.35 -12.96 -30.66
CA VAL A 414 -3.07 -13.27 -30.01
C VAL A 414 -2.36 -11.94 -29.79
N CYS A 415 -2.09 -11.59 -28.53
CA CYS A 415 -1.44 -10.33 -28.19
C CYS A 415 0.02 -10.56 -27.80
N GLN A 416 0.95 -9.81 -28.38
CA GLN A 416 2.36 -9.79 -28.02
C GLN A 416 2.70 -8.44 -27.41
N ILE A 417 3.41 -8.43 -26.29
CA ILE A 417 3.90 -7.19 -25.68
C ILE A 417 4.95 -6.57 -26.62
N TYR A 418 4.63 -5.39 -27.16
CA TYR A 418 5.55 -4.56 -27.94
C TYR A 418 6.34 -3.61 -27.05
N LYS A 419 5.67 -3.02 -26.04
CA LYS A 419 6.31 -2.22 -24.99
C LYS A 419 5.72 -2.54 -23.63
N ARG A 420 6.60 -2.55 -22.63
CA ARG A 420 6.23 -2.68 -21.22
C ARG A 420 5.72 -1.33 -20.69
N PRO A 421 4.86 -1.34 -19.66
CA PRO A 421 4.47 -0.13 -18.97
C PRO A 421 5.68 0.55 -18.35
N VAL A 422 5.57 1.84 -18.13
CA VAL A 422 6.65 2.63 -17.54
C VAL A 422 6.13 3.51 -16.42
N ALA A 423 6.81 3.44 -15.30
CA ALA A 423 6.67 4.35 -14.19
C ALA A 423 7.24 5.71 -14.56
N THR A 424 6.36 6.69 -14.50
CA THR A 424 6.65 8.10 -14.74
C THR A 424 6.39 8.86 -13.44
N THR A 425 7.17 9.89 -13.16
CA THR A 425 6.87 10.89 -12.11
C THR A 425 5.42 11.33 -12.19
N GLU A 426 4.90 11.57 -13.39
CA GLU A 426 3.49 11.93 -13.57
C GLU A 426 2.55 10.82 -13.12
N ASN A 427 2.63 9.61 -13.69
CA ASN A 427 1.68 8.53 -13.37
C ASN A 427 1.86 7.89 -11.99
N THR A 428 2.96 8.18 -11.30
CA THR A 428 3.19 7.75 -9.93
C THR A 428 2.83 8.80 -8.88
N LEU A 429 2.59 10.06 -9.29
CA LEU A 429 2.24 11.16 -8.39
C LEU A 429 1.02 11.95 -8.86
N ASP A 430 0.23 11.38 -9.77
CA ASP A 430 -1.06 11.90 -10.24
C ASP A 430 -2.18 11.74 -9.21
N SER A 431 -1.90 11.12 -8.06
CA SER A 431 -2.79 11.10 -6.91
C SER A 431 -2.03 10.80 -5.62
N VAL A 432 -1.92 11.80 -4.73
CA VAL A 432 -1.19 11.72 -3.48
C VAL A 432 -1.99 12.36 -2.35
N PHE A 433 -2.24 11.60 -1.28
CA PHE A 433 -2.76 12.18 -0.04
C PHE A 433 -1.62 12.82 0.74
N VAL A 434 -1.65 14.14 0.86
CA VAL A 434 -0.61 14.94 1.52
C VAL A 434 -1.10 15.51 2.85
N VAL A 435 -0.16 15.92 3.69
CA VAL A 435 -0.43 16.62 4.94
C VAL A 435 0.00 18.08 4.83
N SER A 436 -0.90 19.03 5.08
CA SER A 436 -0.57 20.46 5.06
C SER A 436 0.49 20.80 6.12
N SER A 437 1.39 21.74 5.81
CA SER A 437 2.32 22.32 6.80
C SER A 437 1.60 23.06 7.92
N ALA A 438 0.35 23.48 7.70
CA ALA A 438 -0.49 24.14 8.69
C ALA A 438 -1.22 23.16 9.62
N SER A 439 -1.10 21.85 9.42
CA SER A 439 -1.76 20.86 10.28
C SER A 439 -1.27 20.96 11.72
N ARG A 440 -2.21 20.92 12.67
CA ARG A 440 -1.91 20.86 14.11
C ARG A 440 -1.64 19.44 14.59
N ASN A 441 -1.97 18.43 13.78
CA ASN A 441 -1.94 17.01 14.15
C ASN A 441 -1.37 16.13 13.03
N PRO A 442 -0.15 16.42 12.51
CA PRO A 442 0.42 15.72 11.36
C PRO A 442 0.59 14.20 11.58
N ALA A 443 0.89 13.77 12.81
CA ALA A 443 0.98 12.35 13.13
C ALA A 443 -0.35 11.61 12.95
N ARG A 444 -1.47 12.20 13.42
CA ARG A 444 -2.79 11.58 13.25
C ARG A 444 -3.27 11.67 11.80
N ALA A 445 -2.92 12.75 11.10
CA ALA A 445 -3.21 12.87 9.67
C ALA A 445 -2.54 11.72 8.89
N ALA A 446 -1.26 11.44 9.17
CA ALA A 446 -0.53 10.32 8.57
C ALA A 446 -1.14 8.94 8.94
N GLU A 447 -1.61 8.75 10.18
CA GLU A 447 -2.33 7.53 10.60
C GLU A 447 -3.61 7.33 9.78
N ILE A 448 -4.43 8.37 9.59
CA ILE A 448 -5.65 8.29 8.78
C ILE A 448 -5.36 7.98 7.31
N ILE A 449 -4.37 8.64 6.69
CA ILE A 449 -3.97 8.33 5.31
C ILE A 449 -3.48 6.87 5.20
N THR A 450 -2.78 6.37 6.22
CA THR A 450 -2.35 4.97 6.27
C THR A 450 -3.54 4.02 6.29
N LEU A 451 -4.58 4.32 7.08
CA LEU A 451 -5.79 3.49 7.14
C LEU A 451 -6.48 3.39 5.77
N PHE A 452 -6.58 4.48 5.01
CA PHE A 452 -7.16 4.44 3.66
C PHE A 452 -6.38 3.56 2.67
N ASN A 453 -5.13 3.22 2.98
CA ASN A 453 -4.29 2.36 2.13
C ASN A 453 -4.15 0.92 2.66
N THR A 454 -4.71 0.61 3.84
CA THR A 454 -4.41 -0.64 4.57
C THR A 454 -5.63 -1.30 5.20
N ASN A 455 -6.71 -0.55 5.42
CA ASN A 455 -7.97 -1.04 5.97
C ASN A 455 -9.03 -1.07 4.86
N SER A 456 -9.42 -2.27 4.44
CA SER A 456 -10.40 -2.47 3.35
C SER A 456 -11.79 -1.96 3.68
N GLU A 457 -12.22 -1.97 4.95
CA GLU A 457 -13.54 -1.45 5.36
C GLU A 457 -13.60 0.07 5.16
N LEU A 458 -12.58 0.79 5.65
CA LEU A 458 -12.49 2.25 5.47
C LEU A 458 -12.28 2.65 4.01
N ALA A 459 -11.46 1.89 3.26
CA ALA A 459 -11.26 2.13 1.84
C ALA A 459 -12.54 1.90 1.02
N ASN A 460 -13.29 0.83 1.31
CA ASN A 460 -14.57 0.55 0.66
C ASN A 460 -15.63 1.58 1.04
N LEU A 461 -15.66 2.03 2.30
CA LEU A 461 -16.61 3.06 2.74
C LEU A 461 -16.34 4.39 2.02
N LEU A 462 -15.09 4.81 1.91
CA LEU A 462 -14.71 6.02 1.17
C LEU A 462 -14.95 5.88 -0.34
N GLN A 463 -14.80 4.69 -0.92
CA GLN A 463 -14.97 4.47 -2.36
C GLN A 463 -16.44 4.29 -2.78
N PHE A 464 -17.18 3.44 -2.07
CA PHE A 464 -18.49 2.94 -2.47
C PHE A 464 -19.64 3.43 -1.57
N GLY A 465 -19.33 4.04 -0.43
CA GLY A 465 -20.30 4.51 0.55
C GLY A 465 -20.80 3.41 1.49
N ILE A 466 -22.01 3.59 2.02
CA ILE A 466 -22.64 2.70 3.01
C ILE A 466 -23.33 1.51 2.33
N GLU A 467 -23.07 0.29 2.82
CA GLU A 467 -23.75 -0.94 2.38
C GLU A 467 -25.25 -0.86 2.65
N GLU A 468 -26.08 -1.44 1.77
CA GLU A 468 -27.54 -1.36 1.77
C GLU A 468 -28.12 0.05 1.52
N GLU A 469 -27.32 1.11 1.45
CA GLU A 469 -27.72 2.47 1.06
C GLU A 469 -27.22 2.83 -0.34
N HIS A 470 -25.92 2.63 -0.59
CA HIS A 470 -25.22 3.00 -1.84
C HIS A 470 -24.88 1.79 -2.70
N TYR A 471 -24.59 0.63 -2.09
CA TYR A 471 -24.33 -0.62 -2.79
C TYR A 471 -24.89 -1.82 -2.02
N TYR A 472 -24.91 -2.99 -2.65
CA TYR A 472 -25.22 -4.28 -2.02
C TYR A 472 -24.07 -5.25 -2.20
N ARG A 473 -23.75 -6.05 -1.18
CA ARG A 473 -22.89 -7.23 -1.37
C ARG A 473 -23.66 -8.32 -2.09
N VAL A 474 -23.05 -8.91 -3.09
CA VAL A 474 -23.61 -10.02 -3.85
C VAL A 474 -22.61 -11.15 -3.96
N THR A 475 -23.13 -12.36 -4.12
CA THR A 475 -22.32 -13.54 -4.48
C THR A 475 -22.78 -14.00 -5.85
N GLU A 476 -21.89 -13.96 -6.83
CA GLU A 476 -22.19 -14.42 -8.19
C GLU A 476 -22.31 -15.96 -8.21
N ASP A 477 -22.88 -16.52 -9.28
CA ASP A 477 -23.05 -17.97 -9.45
C ASP A 477 -21.69 -18.73 -9.41
N SER A 478 -20.59 -18.04 -9.69
CA SER A 478 -19.20 -18.53 -9.55
C SER A 478 -18.77 -18.74 -8.09
N GLY A 479 -19.49 -18.16 -7.13
CA GLY A 479 -19.11 -18.09 -5.72
C GLY A 479 -18.26 -16.87 -5.35
N GLU A 480 -17.95 -16.00 -6.32
CA GLU A 480 -17.21 -14.75 -6.10
C GLU A 480 -18.07 -13.71 -5.38
N LYS A 481 -17.49 -13.04 -4.39
CA LYS A 481 -18.12 -11.92 -3.68
C LYS A 481 -17.83 -10.63 -4.44
N LYS A 482 -18.88 -9.88 -4.79
CA LYS A 482 -18.79 -8.58 -5.48
C LYS A 482 -19.75 -7.58 -4.86
N ILE A 483 -19.66 -6.33 -5.32
CA ILE A 483 -20.62 -5.29 -4.95
C ILE A 483 -21.45 -4.84 -6.15
N SER A 484 -22.74 -4.64 -5.93
CA SER A 484 -23.64 -4.04 -6.91
C SER A 484 -23.93 -2.60 -6.49
N VAL A 485 -23.38 -1.63 -7.22
CA VAL A 485 -23.66 -0.20 -7.00
C VAL A 485 -25.13 0.07 -7.32
N LYS A 486 -25.81 0.82 -6.47
CA LYS A 486 -27.19 1.22 -6.72
C LYS A 486 -27.24 2.40 -7.67
N SER A 487 -28.04 2.26 -8.72
CA SER A 487 -28.25 3.33 -9.71
C SER A 487 -28.80 4.64 -9.11
N ASN A 488 -29.48 4.57 -7.97
CA ASN A 488 -30.03 5.72 -7.24
C ASN A 488 -29.38 5.91 -5.86
N GLY A 489 -28.21 5.30 -5.63
CA GLY A 489 -27.48 5.42 -4.36
C GLY A 489 -26.91 6.81 -4.15
N GLY A 490 -26.53 7.52 -5.23
CA GLY A 490 -26.07 8.91 -5.15
C GLY A 490 -24.63 9.08 -4.62
N TYR A 491 -23.91 8.01 -4.29
CA TYR A 491 -22.49 8.07 -3.93
C TYR A 491 -21.71 6.96 -4.62
N PHE A 492 -20.65 7.34 -5.32
CA PHE A 492 -19.64 6.44 -5.89
C PHE A 492 -18.46 7.32 -6.33
N MET A 493 -17.29 7.07 -5.78
CA MET A 493 -16.13 7.94 -5.98
C MET A 493 -15.23 7.47 -7.13
N ASN A 494 -14.38 8.36 -7.64
CA ASN A 494 -13.25 7.95 -8.46
C ASN A 494 -12.23 7.20 -7.59
N ASN A 495 -11.81 6.02 -8.04
CA ASN A 495 -10.90 5.14 -7.32
C ASN A 495 -9.53 5.80 -7.05
N ASP A 496 -9.07 6.64 -8.00
CA ASP A 496 -7.84 7.41 -7.86
C ASP A 496 -7.93 8.42 -6.71
N TYR A 497 -9.11 8.80 -6.22
CA TYR A 497 -9.31 9.80 -5.17
C TYR A 497 -9.55 9.21 -3.78
N THR A 498 -9.50 7.89 -3.64
CA THR A 498 -9.92 7.18 -2.42
C THR A 498 -8.89 6.17 -1.90
N GLY A 499 -7.64 6.24 -2.38
CA GLY A 499 -6.53 5.43 -1.86
C GLY A 499 -6.31 4.12 -2.62
N HIS A 500 -5.59 3.19 -2.02
CA HIS A 500 -5.16 1.92 -2.61
C HIS A 500 -6.25 1.13 -3.37
N HIS A 501 -6.05 0.88 -4.67
CA HIS A 501 -7.03 0.20 -5.54
C HIS A 501 -7.25 -1.28 -5.15
N TYR A 502 -6.19 -1.98 -4.71
CA TYR A 502 -6.19 -3.45 -4.57
C TYR A 502 -6.82 -4.00 -3.27
N ILE A 503 -7.28 -3.13 -2.37
CA ILE A 503 -7.93 -3.53 -1.11
C ILE A 503 -9.43 -3.27 -1.10
N LYS A 504 -9.97 -2.80 -2.24
CA LYS A 504 -11.38 -2.46 -2.43
C LYS A 504 -12.09 -3.63 -3.10
N ASP A 505 -13.38 -3.78 -2.80
CA ASP A 505 -14.24 -4.83 -3.34
C ASP A 505 -14.49 -4.60 -4.85
N VAL A 506 -14.66 -5.69 -5.60
CA VAL A 506 -14.86 -5.65 -7.06
C VAL A 506 -16.34 -5.44 -7.39
N VAL A 507 -16.63 -4.56 -8.36
CA VAL A 507 -18.00 -4.26 -8.79
C VAL A 507 -18.53 -5.37 -9.73
N VAL A 508 -19.83 -5.66 -9.63
CA VAL A 508 -20.52 -6.59 -10.56
C VAL A 508 -20.34 -6.13 -12.00
N GLY A 509 -19.99 -7.06 -12.88
CA GLY A 509 -19.66 -6.77 -14.28
C GLY A 509 -18.20 -6.37 -14.51
N GLU A 510 -17.42 -6.20 -13.44
CA GLU A 510 -15.97 -6.05 -13.52
C GLU A 510 -15.29 -7.39 -13.18
N THR A 511 -14.13 -7.59 -13.82
CA THR A 511 -13.19 -8.66 -13.51
C THR A 511 -12.29 -8.22 -12.37
N ASP A 512 -11.91 -9.12 -11.46
CA ASP A 512 -10.84 -8.82 -10.50
C ASP A 512 -9.51 -8.70 -11.25
N ARG A 513 -8.96 -7.48 -11.27
CA ARG A 513 -7.71 -7.14 -11.98
C ARG A 513 -6.51 -7.08 -11.04
N THR A 514 -6.70 -7.37 -9.75
CA THR A 514 -5.69 -7.13 -8.72
C THR A 514 -4.36 -7.82 -9.04
N GLU A 515 -4.40 -9.11 -9.37
CA GLU A 515 -3.19 -9.87 -9.66
C GLU A 515 -2.54 -9.44 -10.99
N ALA A 516 -3.36 -9.19 -12.02
CA ALA A 516 -2.89 -8.72 -13.32
C ALA A 516 -2.18 -7.36 -13.19
N PHE A 517 -2.72 -6.44 -12.39
CA PHE A 517 -2.15 -5.11 -12.17
C PHE A 517 -0.94 -5.14 -11.23
N LYS A 518 -0.90 -6.04 -10.24
CA LYS A 518 0.33 -6.27 -9.46
C LYS A 518 1.44 -6.81 -10.35
N GLN A 519 1.15 -7.77 -11.22
CA GLN A 519 2.10 -8.27 -12.21
C GLN A 519 2.51 -7.16 -13.20
N GLN A 520 1.59 -6.29 -13.59
CA GLN A 520 1.88 -5.12 -14.40
C GLN A 520 2.88 -4.17 -13.73
N ASN A 521 2.69 -3.90 -12.43
CA ASN A 521 3.63 -3.06 -11.67
C ASN A 521 5.00 -3.71 -11.60
N LEU A 522 5.06 -5.03 -11.42
CA LEU A 522 6.31 -5.79 -11.53
C LEU A 522 6.91 -5.67 -12.93
N ASP A 523 6.09 -5.69 -13.99
CA ASP A 523 6.49 -5.51 -15.38
C ASP A 523 6.81 -4.07 -15.77
N SER A 524 6.51 -3.08 -14.93
CA SER A 524 6.85 -1.70 -15.23
C SER A 524 8.35 -1.48 -15.26
N LEU A 525 8.81 -0.69 -16.24
CA LEU A 525 10.16 -0.13 -16.25
C LEU A 525 10.11 1.25 -15.59
N LEU A 526 11.26 1.75 -15.14
CA LEU A 526 11.36 3.15 -14.70
C LEU A 526 11.75 4.02 -15.90
N SER A 527 11.11 5.18 -16.01
CA SER A 527 11.56 6.21 -16.95
C SER A 527 12.95 6.71 -16.56
N MET A 528 13.76 7.06 -17.55
CA MET A 528 15.09 7.65 -17.30
C MET A 528 15.03 9.05 -16.66
N PHE A 529 13.88 9.73 -16.76
CA PHE A 529 13.59 11.01 -16.10
C PHE A 529 12.79 10.84 -14.82
N TYR A 530 12.63 9.60 -14.34
CA TYR A 530 11.88 9.34 -13.13
C TYR A 530 12.51 10.07 -11.93
N GLY A 531 11.70 10.83 -11.20
CA GLY A 531 12.16 11.64 -10.08
C GLY A 531 12.94 12.89 -10.49
N PHE A 532 13.01 13.22 -11.79
CA PHE A 532 13.73 14.39 -12.29
C PHE A 532 12.94 15.67 -12.14
N ASP A 533 13.52 16.66 -11.45
CA ASP A 533 13.06 18.04 -11.50
C ASP A 533 14.12 19.00 -12.05
N ALA A 534 13.71 19.78 -13.05
CA ALA A 534 14.54 20.70 -13.80
C ALA A 534 14.64 22.03 -13.05
N ASN A 535 15.67 22.20 -12.23
CA ASN A 535 16.03 23.52 -11.71
C ASN A 535 16.54 24.44 -12.84
N THR A 536 15.62 25.04 -13.59
CA THR A 536 15.88 25.87 -14.77
C THR A 536 15.44 27.32 -14.55
N LEU A 537 16.07 28.26 -15.26
CA LEU A 537 15.59 29.64 -15.28
C LEU A 537 14.32 29.74 -16.15
N ILE A 538 13.38 30.61 -15.77
CA ILE A 538 12.11 30.84 -16.53
C ILE A 538 12.36 31.14 -18.03
N GLU A 539 13.45 31.85 -18.36
CA GLU A 539 13.79 32.14 -19.75
C GLU A 539 14.19 30.88 -20.54
N GLU A 540 14.82 29.92 -19.87
CA GLU A 540 15.21 28.61 -20.44
C GLU A 540 13.96 27.74 -20.66
N GLU A 541 13.03 27.73 -19.70
CA GLU A 541 11.74 27.02 -19.78
C GLU A 541 10.92 27.45 -21.01
N ILE A 542 10.79 28.76 -21.25
CA ILE A 542 10.07 29.33 -22.41
C ILE A 542 10.74 28.94 -23.74
N LEU A 543 12.07 28.89 -23.78
CA LEU A 543 12.81 28.46 -24.97
C LEU A 543 12.58 26.97 -25.25
N LEU A 544 12.56 26.15 -24.21
CA LEU A 544 12.35 24.69 -24.28
C LEU A 544 10.91 24.35 -24.71
N GLU A 545 9.91 25.08 -24.23
CA GLU A 545 8.52 24.93 -24.67
C GLU A 545 8.36 25.19 -26.18
N LYS A 546 9.01 26.25 -26.70
CA LYS A 546 9.01 26.55 -28.14
C LYS A 546 9.70 25.44 -28.95
N ALA A 547 10.80 24.92 -28.42
CA ALA A 547 11.57 23.85 -29.02
C ALA A 547 10.71 22.56 -29.13
N ASN A 548 9.98 22.20 -28.08
CA ASN A 548 9.04 21.07 -28.05
C ASN A 548 7.90 21.20 -29.06
N ASN A 549 7.31 22.39 -29.16
CA ASN A 549 6.20 22.60 -30.08
C ASN A 549 6.63 22.43 -31.55
N ILE A 550 7.90 22.70 -31.88
CA ILE A 550 8.48 22.48 -33.21
C ILE A 550 8.57 20.99 -33.57
N THR A 551 8.95 20.12 -32.63
CA THR A 551 9.05 18.67 -32.87
C THR A 551 7.69 17.98 -32.80
N LYS A 552 6.87 18.32 -31.79
CA LYS A 552 5.54 17.72 -31.55
C LYS A 552 4.63 17.80 -32.77
N GLN A 553 4.67 18.91 -33.52
CA GLN A 553 3.83 19.09 -34.71
C GLN A 553 4.06 18.04 -35.82
N TYR A 554 5.23 17.39 -35.86
CA TYR A 554 5.56 16.38 -36.87
C TYR A 554 5.48 14.95 -36.34
N TYR A 555 5.47 14.77 -35.02
CA TYR A 555 5.65 13.47 -34.39
C TYR A 555 4.55 12.46 -34.72
N GLU A 556 3.29 12.85 -34.58
CA GLU A 556 2.14 11.97 -34.89
C GLU A 556 2.17 11.51 -36.36
N GLY A 557 2.54 12.41 -37.27
CA GLY A 557 2.65 12.07 -38.69
C GLY A 557 3.83 11.17 -39.01
N LEU A 558 4.96 11.27 -38.28
CA LEU A 558 6.08 10.32 -38.36
C LEU A 558 5.66 8.92 -37.87
N CYS A 559 4.96 8.84 -36.73
CA CYS A 559 4.44 7.60 -36.17
C CYS A 559 3.40 6.91 -37.07
N ARG A 560 2.83 7.62 -38.06
CA ARG A 560 1.92 7.11 -39.08
C ARG A 560 2.55 7.01 -40.48
N GLY A 561 3.85 7.29 -40.61
CA GLY A 561 4.59 7.20 -41.87
C GLY A 561 4.18 8.26 -42.92
N GLN A 562 3.46 9.30 -42.52
CA GLN A 562 2.93 10.34 -43.41
C GLN A 562 4.05 11.21 -43.99
N TYR A 563 5.09 11.46 -43.20
CA TYR A 563 6.19 12.34 -43.58
C TYR A 563 7.44 11.57 -44.04
N ASP A 564 8.21 12.24 -44.90
CA ASP A 564 9.57 11.80 -45.23
C ASP A 564 10.51 12.14 -44.09
N VAL A 565 11.19 11.12 -43.54
CA VAL A 565 11.97 11.24 -42.31
C VAL A 565 13.10 12.26 -42.48
N GLU A 566 13.91 12.14 -43.53
CA GLU A 566 15.04 13.05 -43.77
C GLU A 566 14.59 14.50 -43.98
N THR A 567 13.45 14.70 -44.67
CA THR A 567 12.88 16.04 -44.87
C THR A 567 12.40 16.68 -43.57
N VAL A 568 11.72 15.92 -42.70
CA VAL A 568 11.30 16.43 -41.38
C VAL A 568 12.51 16.75 -40.53
N TYR A 569 13.50 15.86 -40.49
CA TYR A 569 14.74 16.05 -39.74
C TYR A 569 15.47 17.34 -40.17
N ALA A 570 15.62 17.57 -41.47
CA ALA A 570 16.22 18.80 -41.98
C ALA A 570 15.41 20.05 -41.61
N THR A 571 14.08 19.96 -41.62
CA THR A 571 13.18 21.08 -41.31
C THR A 571 13.22 21.44 -39.83
N VAL A 572 13.11 20.45 -38.95
CA VAL A 572 13.21 20.61 -37.49
C VAL A 572 14.56 21.24 -37.16
N ASN A 573 15.67 20.66 -37.61
CA ASN A 573 17.02 21.20 -37.34
C ASN A 573 17.18 22.67 -37.76
N ALA A 574 16.60 23.07 -38.90
CA ALA A 574 16.63 24.47 -39.33
C ALA A 574 15.79 25.40 -38.44
N GLN A 575 14.62 24.96 -37.98
CA GLN A 575 13.76 25.74 -37.08
C GLN A 575 14.40 25.92 -35.69
N LEU A 576 15.10 24.90 -35.22
CA LEU A 576 15.80 24.92 -33.92
C LEU A 576 17.04 25.80 -33.94
N ALA A 577 17.84 25.73 -35.01
CA ALA A 577 18.98 26.63 -35.18
C ALA A 577 18.56 28.12 -35.15
N ALA A 578 17.32 28.44 -35.54
CA ALA A 578 16.78 29.80 -35.49
C ALA A 578 16.39 30.26 -34.08
N LEU A 579 16.27 29.37 -33.09
CA LEU A 579 16.02 29.71 -31.68
C LEU A 579 17.26 30.24 -30.94
N THR A 580 18.43 30.28 -31.60
CA THR A 580 19.72 30.77 -31.05
C THR A 580 20.23 30.02 -29.82
N VAL A 581 19.78 28.79 -29.61
CA VAL A 581 20.28 27.91 -28.56
C VAL A 581 21.39 27.01 -29.15
N SER A 582 22.61 27.02 -28.58
CA SER A 582 23.69 26.13 -29.04
C SER A 582 23.67 24.77 -28.33
N GLU A 583 24.13 23.71 -29.00
CA GLU A 583 24.33 22.37 -28.40
C GLU A 583 25.19 22.44 -27.13
N SER A 584 26.20 23.31 -27.10
CA SER A 584 27.10 23.49 -25.95
C SER A 584 26.45 24.20 -24.76
N GLU A 585 25.53 25.14 -24.99
CA GLU A 585 24.78 25.78 -23.91
C GLU A 585 23.74 24.80 -23.33
N ILE A 586 23.08 24.04 -24.21
CA ILE A 586 22.20 22.92 -23.82
C ILE A 586 22.96 21.91 -22.96
N ALA A 587 24.13 21.42 -23.39
CA ALA A 587 24.93 20.45 -22.64
C ALA A 587 25.46 21.00 -21.31
N ALA A 588 25.89 22.26 -21.27
CA ALA A 588 26.35 22.93 -20.05
C ALA A 588 25.23 23.06 -19.01
N TRP A 589 23.97 23.22 -19.44
CA TRP A 589 22.82 23.24 -18.54
C TRP A 589 22.43 21.85 -18.00
N VAL A 590 22.95 20.71 -18.53
CA VAL A 590 22.66 19.34 -18.01
C VAL A 590 23.66 18.92 -16.93
N GLY A 591 24.83 19.55 -16.87
CA GLY A 591 25.87 19.19 -15.88
C GLY A 591 26.47 17.80 -16.10
N ASP A 592 27.23 17.62 -17.21
CA ASP A 592 27.95 16.37 -17.56
C ASP A 592 28.82 15.81 -16.39
N ASP A 593 29.36 16.67 -15.51
CA ASP A 593 30.12 16.23 -14.33
C ASP A 593 29.26 15.71 -13.16
N ALA A 594 28.03 16.23 -12.99
CA ALA A 594 27.10 15.77 -11.96
C ALA A 594 26.51 14.40 -12.33
N VAL A 595 26.09 14.24 -13.59
CA VAL A 595 25.61 12.98 -14.16
C VAL A 595 26.63 11.86 -14.00
N ARG A 596 27.93 12.12 -14.27
CA ARG A 596 29.00 11.13 -14.09
C ARG A 596 29.25 10.75 -12.63
N SER A 597 29.13 11.70 -11.71
CA SER A 597 29.25 11.45 -10.27
C SER A 597 28.09 10.61 -9.74
N GLU A 598 26.86 10.90 -10.16
CA GLU A 598 25.68 10.12 -9.78
C GLU A 598 25.71 8.72 -10.39
N ARG A 599 26.18 8.57 -11.64
CA ARG A 599 26.41 7.26 -12.28
C ARG A 599 27.37 6.36 -11.51
N ALA A 600 28.49 6.91 -11.07
CA ALA A 600 29.49 6.16 -10.29
C ALA A 600 28.95 5.69 -8.93
N LYS A 601 28.02 6.41 -8.30
CA LYS A 601 27.38 5.97 -7.06
C LYS A 601 26.26 4.97 -7.34
N GLY A 602 25.49 5.19 -8.41
CA GLY A 602 24.47 4.26 -8.90
C GLY A 602 25.04 2.87 -9.20
N GLU A 603 26.22 2.77 -9.81
CA GLU A 603 26.94 1.50 -9.99
C GLU A 603 27.14 0.75 -8.67
N GLY A 604 27.41 1.48 -7.58
CA GLY A 604 27.56 0.92 -6.25
C GLY A 604 26.27 0.32 -5.69
N TYR A 605 25.14 1.00 -5.90
CA TYR A 605 23.84 0.54 -5.43
C TYR A 605 23.20 -0.52 -6.33
N SER A 606 23.35 -0.44 -7.65
CA SER A 606 22.93 -1.49 -8.58
C SER A 606 23.59 -2.82 -8.19
N LYS A 607 24.87 -2.78 -7.82
CA LYS A 607 25.56 -3.95 -7.29
C LYS A 607 25.01 -4.45 -5.95
N GLN A 608 24.50 -3.57 -5.09
CA GLN A 608 23.81 -3.98 -3.86
C GLN A 608 22.47 -4.66 -4.18
N ALA A 609 21.71 -4.14 -5.15
CA ALA A 609 20.48 -4.76 -5.63
C ALA A 609 20.76 -6.16 -6.23
N GLU A 610 21.81 -6.29 -7.03
CA GLU A 610 22.26 -7.57 -7.61
C GLU A 610 22.58 -8.60 -6.50
N ASN A 611 23.35 -8.21 -5.48
CA ASN A 611 23.67 -9.08 -4.34
C ASN A 611 22.42 -9.49 -3.54
N ALA A 612 21.44 -8.58 -3.39
CA ALA A 612 20.18 -8.86 -2.71
C ALA A 612 19.32 -9.84 -3.54
N ALA A 613 19.24 -9.64 -4.86
CA ALA A 613 18.59 -10.58 -5.77
C ALA A 613 19.20 -11.98 -5.73
N GLU A 614 20.53 -12.10 -5.73
CA GLU A 614 21.21 -13.38 -5.56
C GLU A 614 20.86 -14.05 -4.23
N THR A 615 20.75 -13.25 -3.15
CA THR A 615 20.35 -13.73 -1.83
C THR A 615 18.90 -14.26 -1.86
N ALA A 616 17.98 -13.53 -2.48
CA ALA A 616 16.59 -13.94 -2.63
C ALA A 616 16.46 -15.23 -3.46
N GLU A 617 17.20 -15.34 -4.57
CA GLU A 617 17.21 -16.55 -5.41
C GLU A 617 17.70 -17.78 -4.64
N LYS A 618 18.73 -17.61 -3.81
CA LYS A 618 19.22 -18.68 -2.95
C LYS A 618 18.17 -19.12 -1.93
N ALA A 619 17.49 -18.17 -1.29
CA ALA A 619 16.41 -18.45 -0.34
C ALA A 619 15.25 -19.21 -1.00
N ALA A 620 14.84 -18.79 -2.22
CA ALA A 620 13.82 -19.48 -3.00
C ALA A 620 14.18 -20.94 -3.32
N LYS A 621 15.44 -21.21 -3.73
CA LYS A 621 15.94 -22.57 -3.98
C LYS A 621 15.92 -23.43 -2.71
N GLU A 622 16.27 -22.86 -1.56
CA GLU A 622 16.23 -23.57 -0.28
C GLU A 622 14.78 -23.84 0.18
N ALA A 623 13.85 -22.91 -0.08
CA ALA A 623 12.43 -23.08 0.19
C ALA A 623 11.82 -24.19 -0.70
N GLU A 624 12.14 -24.20 -2.00
CA GLU A 624 11.69 -25.25 -2.93
C GLU A 624 12.21 -26.64 -2.51
N LYS A 625 13.47 -26.71 -2.05
CA LYS A 625 14.04 -27.95 -1.50
C LYS A 625 13.26 -28.42 -0.26
N ALA A 626 12.94 -27.51 0.67
CA ALA A 626 12.14 -27.82 1.85
C ALA A 626 10.74 -28.32 1.47
N ALA A 627 10.07 -27.69 0.50
CA ALA A 627 8.79 -28.15 -0.02
C ALA A 627 8.87 -29.58 -0.59
N LYS A 628 9.92 -29.89 -1.38
CA LYS A 628 10.17 -31.26 -1.90
C LYS A 628 10.42 -32.28 -0.78
N GLU A 629 11.08 -31.88 0.31
CA GLU A 629 11.27 -32.74 1.49
C GLU A 629 9.94 -33.03 2.21
N ALA A 630 9.09 -32.02 2.36
CA ALA A 630 7.75 -32.17 2.94
C ALA A 630 6.85 -33.06 2.06
N GLU A 631 6.90 -32.86 0.74
CA GLU A 631 6.18 -33.68 -0.23
C GLU A 631 6.66 -35.13 -0.21
N LYS A 632 7.97 -35.36 -0.06
CA LYS A 632 8.53 -36.71 0.11
C LYS A 632 8.02 -37.38 1.38
N ALA A 633 7.95 -36.63 2.49
CA ALA A 633 7.36 -37.15 3.73
C ALA A 633 5.89 -37.54 3.53
N LEU A 634 5.11 -36.70 2.84
CA LEU A 634 3.71 -36.98 2.49
C LEU A 634 3.57 -38.24 1.62
N LYS A 635 4.37 -38.37 0.55
CA LYS A 635 4.36 -39.53 -0.34
C LYS A 635 4.73 -40.83 0.36
N SER A 636 5.62 -40.79 1.35
CA SER A 636 5.99 -41.97 2.15
C SER A 636 4.98 -42.37 3.23
N ALA A 637 4.03 -41.47 3.54
CA ALA A 637 3.01 -41.67 4.55
C ALA A 637 1.65 -42.04 3.90
N THR A 638 1.64 -42.81 2.80
CA THR A 638 0.35 -43.16 2.15
C THR A 638 -0.43 -44.18 2.96
N ARG A 639 -1.77 -44.07 2.96
CA ARG A 639 -2.68 -45.04 3.62
C ARG A 639 -2.44 -46.48 3.16
N ALA A 640 -2.00 -46.67 1.92
CA ALA A 640 -1.66 -47.98 1.34
C ALA A 640 -0.35 -48.57 1.89
N GLU A 641 0.69 -47.76 2.11
CA GLU A 641 1.92 -48.19 2.79
C GLU A 641 1.68 -48.44 4.26
N ILE A 642 0.90 -47.57 4.91
CA ILE A 642 0.58 -47.70 6.33
C ILE A 642 -0.30 -48.94 6.59
N SER A 643 -1.22 -49.28 5.68
CA SER A 643 -1.99 -50.53 5.78
C SER A 643 -1.14 -51.79 5.61
N LYS A 644 -0.11 -51.76 4.76
CA LYS A 644 0.86 -52.87 4.61
C LYS A 644 1.74 -53.03 5.84
N ILE A 645 2.14 -51.91 6.42
CA ILE A 645 2.89 -51.82 7.66
C ILE A 645 2.08 -52.43 8.82
N ILE A 646 0.82 -52.03 9.00
CA ILE A 646 -0.06 -52.54 10.06
C ILE A 646 -0.28 -54.05 9.88
N ALA A 647 -0.54 -54.51 8.67
CA ALA A 647 -0.70 -55.93 8.36
C ALA A 647 0.58 -56.78 8.62
N GLY A 648 1.76 -56.15 8.67
CA GLY A 648 3.04 -56.81 8.98
C GLY A 648 3.43 -56.81 10.45
N VAL A 649 2.79 -55.98 11.29
CA VAL A 649 3.08 -55.82 12.74
C VAL A 649 2.05 -56.53 13.62
N VAL A 650 0.86 -56.81 13.10
CA VAL A 650 -0.20 -57.54 13.82
C VAL A 650 0.12 -59.05 13.84
N ASN A 651 0.39 -59.57 15.04
CA ASN A 651 0.53 -61.01 15.33
C ASN A 651 -0.78 -61.53 15.97
N ASP A 652 -0.90 -62.84 16.18
CA ASP A 652 -2.10 -63.48 16.75
C ASP A 652 -2.49 -62.98 18.18
N ASP A 653 -1.60 -62.25 18.87
CA ASP A 653 -1.81 -61.75 20.24
C ASP A 653 -2.12 -60.23 20.35
N THR A 654 -2.26 -59.49 19.24
CA THR A 654 -2.49 -58.02 19.28
C THR A 654 -3.96 -57.68 19.61
N SER A 655 -4.21 -56.85 20.63
CA SER A 655 -5.57 -56.47 21.03
C SER A 655 -6.24 -55.48 20.07
N ALA A 656 -7.57 -55.56 19.90
CA ALA A 656 -8.35 -54.61 19.08
C ALA A 656 -8.22 -53.15 19.55
N ALA A 657 -8.02 -52.92 20.85
CA ALA A 657 -7.81 -51.58 21.41
C ALA A 657 -6.46 -50.98 20.96
N THR A 658 -5.40 -51.80 20.92
CA THR A 658 -4.06 -51.38 20.45
C THR A 658 -4.05 -51.01 18.97
N ILE A 659 -4.86 -51.71 18.16
CA ILE A 659 -5.01 -51.41 16.73
C ILE A 659 -5.73 -50.06 16.52
N ALA A 660 -6.78 -49.80 17.30
CA ALA A 660 -7.53 -48.54 17.23
C ALA A 660 -6.69 -47.32 17.66
N GLU A 661 -5.85 -47.45 18.69
CA GLU A 661 -4.96 -46.40 19.17
C GLU A 661 -3.85 -46.06 18.15
N ALA A 662 -3.30 -47.08 17.49
CA ALA A 662 -2.33 -46.91 16.42
C ALA A 662 -2.96 -46.20 15.20
N ASP A 663 -4.16 -46.61 14.79
CA ASP A 663 -4.90 -46.01 13.66
C ASP A 663 -5.26 -44.54 13.91
N ALA A 664 -5.66 -44.19 15.14
CA ALA A 664 -5.92 -42.81 15.55
C ALA A 664 -4.64 -41.94 15.52
N THR A 665 -3.53 -42.47 16.04
CA THR A 665 -2.23 -41.75 16.06
C THR A 665 -1.69 -41.51 14.66
N ILE A 666 -1.79 -42.53 13.79
CA ILE A 666 -1.44 -42.43 12.37
C ILE A 666 -2.29 -41.36 11.68
N SER A 667 -3.61 -41.42 11.87
CA SER A 667 -4.54 -40.47 11.25
C SER A 667 -4.23 -39.02 11.64
N SER A 668 -3.95 -38.77 12.93
CA SER A 668 -3.55 -37.44 13.40
C SER A 668 -2.21 -36.97 12.80
N SER A 669 -1.23 -37.88 12.63
CA SER A 669 0.06 -37.56 12.03
C SER A 669 -0.06 -37.25 10.54
N LEU A 670 -0.97 -37.93 9.82
CA LEU A 670 -1.24 -37.67 8.40
C LEU A 670 -1.80 -36.27 8.15
N VAL A 671 -2.71 -35.81 9.01
CA VAL A 671 -3.26 -34.45 8.93
C VAL A 671 -2.14 -33.41 9.08
N VAL A 672 -1.21 -33.64 10.03
CA VAL A 672 -0.04 -32.76 10.23
C VAL A 672 0.88 -32.76 9.00
N ILE A 673 1.18 -33.92 8.43
CA ILE A 673 2.04 -34.03 7.24
C ILE A 673 1.41 -33.32 6.04
N GLN A 674 0.10 -33.47 5.83
CA GLN A 674 -0.63 -32.80 4.75
C GLN A 674 -0.62 -31.28 4.91
N ALA A 675 -0.97 -30.77 6.09
CA ALA A 675 -0.97 -29.35 6.37
C ALA A 675 0.43 -28.73 6.25
N ALA A 676 1.45 -29.45 6.74
CA ALA A 676 2.85 -29.01 6.66
C ALA A 676 3.37 -29.02 5.21
N ALA A 677 3.01 -30.00 4.40
CA ALA A 677 3.38 -30.03 2.98
C ALA A 677 2.76 -28.86 2.20
N ALA A 678 1.46 -28.60 2.38
CA ALA A 678 0.77 -27.47 1.75
C ALA A 678 1.38 -26.12 2.18
N LYS A 679 1.71 -25.98 3.47
CA LYS A 679 2.36 -24.77 4.00
C LYS A 679 3.76 -24.57 3.43
N ALA A 680 4.54 -25.64 3.26
CA ALA A 680 5.87 -25.57 2.67
C ALA A 680 5.80 -25.19 1.18
N GLU A 681 4.80 -25.69 0.45
CA GLU A 681 4.57 -25.36 -0.96
C GLU A 681 4.17 -23.90 -1.16
N SER A 682 3.23 -23.39 -0.35
CA SER A 682 2.83 -21.97 -0.35
C SER A 682 4.02 -21.04 -0.08
N ALA A 683 4.79 -21.34 0.98
CA ALA A 683 5.96 -20.55 1.33
C ALA A 683 7.09 -20.63 0.26
N ALA A 684 7.22 -21.75 -0.45
CA ALA A 684 8.15 -21.85 -1.57
C ALA A 684 7.70 -21.00 -2.78
N ALA A 685 6.40 -20.91 -3.03
CA ALA A 685 5.86 -20.01 -4.06
C ALA A 685 6.10 -18.53 -3.70
N GLU A 686 5.83 -18.13 -2.47
CA GLU A 686 6.11 -16.78 -1.96
C GLU A 686 7.59 -16.40 -2.11
N ALA A 687 8.51 -17.31 -1.72
CA ALA A 687 9.95 -17.07 -1.85
C ALA A 687 10.38 -16.92 -3.31
N LYS A 688 9.77 -17.71 -4.22
CA LYS A 688 10.04 -17.64 -5.66
C LYS A 688 9.57 -16.31 -6.26
N THR A 689 8.37 -15.85 -5.91
CA THR A 689 7.85 -14.55 -6.34
C THR A 689 8.76 -13.42 -5.86
N ALA A 690 9.14 -13.40 -4.57
CA ALA A 690 10.04 -12.38 -4.03
C ALA A 690 11.42 -12.39 -4.73
N ALA A 691 11.96 -13.57 -5.04
CA ALA A 691 13.22 -13.67 -5.78
C ALA A 691 13.13 -13.17 -7.22
N GLU A 692 12.03 -13.43 -7.91
CA GLU A 692 11.77 -12.92 -9.26
C GLU A 692 11.63 -11.40 -9.27
N THR A 693 10.96 -10.83 -8.27
CA THR A 693 10.88 -9.38 -8.06
C THR A 693 12.26 -8.77 -7.81
N ALA A 694 13.02 -9.31 -6.85
CA ALA A 694 14.34 -8.81 -6.48
C ALA A 694 15.31 -8.79 -7.66
N LYS A 695 15.29 -9.86 -8.47
CA LYS A 695 16.10 -10.00 -9.68
C LYS A 695 15.76 -8.94 -10.72
N LYS A 696 14.47 -8.72 -10.95
CA LYS A 696 14.00 -7.76 -11.93
C LYS A 696 14.35 -6.32 -11.53
N VAL A 697 14.14 -5.99 -10.26
CA VAL A 697 14.57 -4.70 -9.68
C VAL A 697 16.08 -4.48 -9.85
N ALA A 698 16.89 -5.54 -9.72
CA ALA A 698 18.34 -5.45 -9.94
C ALA A 698 18.71 -5.26 -11.42
N GLU A 699 18.06 -5.98 -12.34
CA GLU A 699 18.24 -5.83 -13.80
C GLU A 699 17.83 -4.42 -14.26
N ASP A 700 16.69 -3.90 -13.77
CA ASP A 700 16.21 -2.55 -14.07
C ASP A 700 17.17 -1.48 -13.49
N ALA A 701 17.76 -1.72 -12.31
CA ALA A 701 18.77 -0.83 -11.74
C ALA A 701 20.08 -0.80 -12.54
N GLU A 702 20.52 -1.94 -13.06
CA GLU A 702 21.70 -2.02 -13.94
C GLU A 702 21.47 -1.23 -15.24
N LEU A 703 20.32 -1.46 -15.91
CA LEU A 703 19.91 -0.70 -17.10
C LEU A 703 19.87 0.81 -16.81
N PHE A 704 19.34 1.20 -15.64
CA PHE A 704 19.20 2.59 -15.24
C PHE A 704 20.55 3.28 -14.95
N VAL A 705 21.50 2.57 -14.34
CA VAL A 705 22.86 3.07 -14.16
C VAL A 705 23.53 3.31 -15.52
N GLU A 706 23.18 2.54 -16.54
CA GLU A 706 23.70 2.78 -17.89
C GLU A 706 23.08 4.01 -18.58
N GLU A 707 21.84 4.38 -18.21
CA GLU A 707 20.99 5.25 -19.02
C GLU A 707 20.53 6.56 -18.33
N SER A 708 20.72 6.74 -17.02
CA SER A 708 20.15 7.87 -16.27
C SER A 708 21.14 8.75 -15.49
N GLN A 709 20.71 9.98 -15.23
CA GLN A 709 21.39 11.01 -14.43
C GLN A 709 21.12 10.95 -12.91
N TYR A 710 20.15 10.17 -12.45
CA TYR A 710 19.95 9.88 -11.01
C TYR A 710 20.29 8.45 -10.64
N ALA A 711 21.24 7.87 -11.37
CA ALA A 711 21.70 6.51 -11.17
C ALA A 711 21.91 6.19 -9.69
N ASP A 712 22.41 7.14 -8.88
CA ASP A 712 22.54 7.02 -7.42
C ASP A 712 21.20 6.75 -6.72
N THR A 713 20.25 7.68 -6.78
CA THR A 713 19.00 7.64 -6.01
C THR A 713 18.10 6.47 -6.38
N VAL A 714 17.95 6.21 -7.68
CA VAL A 714 17.09 5.12 -8.15
C VAL A 714 17.75 3.77 -7.89
N ALA A 715 19.06 3.63 -8.13
CA ALA A 715 19.74 2.39 -7.78
C ALA A 715 19.75 2.19 -6.25
N ALA A 716 19.83 3.24 -5.44
CA ALA A 716 19.72 3.15 -3.98
C ALA A 716 18.34 2.71 -3.52
N SER A 717 17.27 3.20 -4.16
CA SER A 717 15.92 2.70 -3.92
C SER A 717 15.76 1.25 -4.38
N ALA A 718 16.24 0.90 -5.57
CA ALA A 718 16.24 -0.46 -6.08
C ALA A 718 17.03 -1.42 -5.16
N ALA A 719 18.16 -0.99 -4.62
CA ALA A 719 18.92 -1.73 -3.62
C ALA A 719 18.12 -1.96 -2.34
N THR A 720 17.35 -0.95 -1.90
CA THR A 720 16.48 -1.05 -0.72
C THR A 720 15.31 -1.99 -0.98
N SER A 721 14.64 -1.86 -2.12
CA SER A 721 13.53 -2.74 -2.52
C SER A 721 13.99 -4.18 -2.67
N SER A 722 15.06 -4.42 -3.43
CA SER A 722 15.62 -5.75 -3.64
C SER A 722 16.09 -6.39 -2.31
N LYS A 723 16.58 -5.59 -1.36
CA LYS A 723 16.87 -6.06 0.00
C LYS A 723 15.61 -6.47 0.76
N ASN A 724 14.54 -5.69 0.70
CA ASN A 724 13.26 -6.06 1.33
C ASN A 724 12.70 -7.36 0.74
N ASP A 725 12.80 -7.54 -0.57
CA ASP A 725 12.41 -8.78 -1.25
C ASP A 725 13.29 -9.96 -0.84
N ALA A 726 14.60 -9.76 -0.67
CA ALA A 726 15.50 -10.76 -0.12
C ALA A 726 15.12 -11.16 1.32
N ASP A 727 14.74 -10.20 2.16
CA ASP A 727 14.25 -10.46 3.52
C ASP A 727 12.92 -11.23 3.52
N ALA A 728 12.01 -10.89 2.60
CA ALA A 728 10.76 -11.63 2.39
C ALA A 728 11.03 -13.07 1.94
N ALA A 729 11.91 -13.27 0.96
CA ALA A 729 12.32 -14.60 0.49
C ALA A 729 12.96 -15.43 1.62
N ASN A 730 13.82 -14.83 2.45
CA ASN A 730 14.42 -15.48 3.62
C ASN A 730 13.35 -15.89 4.65
N LYS A 731 12.38 -15.02 4.94
CA LYS A 731 11.28 -15.33 5.87
C LYS A 731 10.42 -16.50 5.37
N ALA A 732 10.09 -16.49 4.08
CA ALA A 732 9.35 -17.56 3.42
C ALA A 732 10.15 -18.87 3.43
N GLN A 733 11.46 -18.82 3.18
CA GLN A 733 12.36 -19.97 3.30
C GLN A 733 12.38 -20.57 4.72
N VAL A 734 12.46 -19.75 5.76
CA VAL A 734 12.39 -20.22 7.16
C VAL A 734 11.05 -20.92 7.43
N THR A 735 9.96 -20.37 6.91
CA THR A 735 8.61 -20.96 7.02
C THR A 735 8.54 -22.33 6.34
N ALA A 736 9.03 -22.43 5.09
CA ALA A 736 9.09 -23.69 4.36
C ALA A 736 9.94 -24.74 5.08
N THR A 737 11.09 -24.33 5.61
CA THR A 737 12.01 -25.22 6.36
C THR A 737 11.38 -25.75 7.64
N LYS A 738 10.68 -24.89 8.40
CA LYS A 738 9.96 -25.30 9.61
C LYS A 738 8.87 -26.31 9.28
N ALA A 739 8.06 -26.03 8.25
CA ALA A 739 7.01 -26.92 7.79
C ALA A 739 7.56 -28.28 7.31
N ALA A 740 8.67 -28.28 6.57
CA ALA A 740 9.34 -29.52 6.16
C ALA A 740 9.82 -30.37 7.35
N ASN A 741 10.37 -29.73 8.39
CA ASN A 741 10.77 -30.41 9.62
C ASN A 741 9.57 -30.99 10.39
N ASP A 742 8.44 -30.28 10.43
CA ASP A 742 7.20 -30.77 11.05
C ASP A 742 6.65 -31.98 10.29
N ALA A 743 6.63 -31.93 8.95
CA ALA A 743 6.26 -33.06 8.10
C ALA A 743 7.19 -34.27 8.34
N LYS A 744 8.50 -34.03 8.45
CA LYS A 744 9.49 -35.08 8.73
C LYS A 744 9.26 -35.73 10.10
N ARG A 745 9.09 -34.95 11.16
CA ARG A 745 8.84 -35.46 12.53
C ARG A 745 7.55 -36.26 12.61
N ALA A 746 6.49 -35.78 11.96
CA ALA A 746 5.22 -36.49 11.90
C ALA A 746 5.35 -37.80 11.12
N ASN A 747 6.12 -37.83 10.03
CA ASN A 747 6.41 -39.05 9.29
C ASN A 747 7.28 -40.03 10.10
N GLU A 748 8.28 -39.56 10.85
CA GLU A 748 9.08 -40.40 11.76
C GLU A 748 8.19 -41.08 12.81
N ASN A 749 7.16 -40.39 13.34
CA ASN A 749 6.17 -41.00 14.22
C ASN A 749 5.41 -42.14 13.54
N VAL A 750 4.97 -41.95 12.28
CA VAL A 750 4.30 -42.99 11.48
C VAL A 750 5.24 -44.20 11.27
N GLN A 751 6.51 -43.97 10.93
CA GLN A 751 7.51 -45.03 10.72
C GLN A 751 7.92 -45.76 12.02
N MET A 752 7.91 -45.08 13.16
CA MET A 752 8.18 -45.71 14.47
C MET A 752 7.03 -46.62 14.92
N ILE A 753 5.79 -46.24 14.65
CA ILE A 753 4.62 -47.12 14.83
C ILE A 753 4.75 -48.32 13.88
N ALA A 754 5.23 -48.08 12.66
CA ALA A 754 5.39 -49.08 11.62
C ALA A 754 6.40 -50.20 11.92
N THR A 755 7.43 -49.90 12.69
CA THR A 755 8.54 -50.83 13.00
C THR A 755 8.35 -51.56 14.33
N GLY A 756 7.20 -51.37 15.00
CA GLY A 756 6.90 -52.01 16.29
C GLY A 756 7.62 -51.38 17.50
N ASN A 757 8.47 -50.38 17.29
CA ASN A 757 9.26 -49.75 18.36
C ASN A 757 8.43 -48.91 19.36
N ARG A 758 7.17 -48.58 19.05
CA ARG A 758 6.22 -47.96 20.01
C ARG A 758 5.12 -48.88 20.54
N ILE A 759 5.12 -50.18 20.23
CA ILE A 759 4.27 -51.15 20.96
C ILE A 759 4.90 -51.52 22.32
N VAL A 760 6.13 -51.09 22.60
CA VAL A 760 6.79 -51.23 23.91
C VAL A 760 7.28 -49.89 24.45
N THR A 761 6.40 -48.89 24.58
CA THR A 761 6.40 -47.87 25.67
C THR A 761 5.23 -46.88 25.52
N ALA A 762 4.00 -47.38 25.48
CA ALA A 762 2.80 -46.59 25.83
C ALA A 762 2.34 -46.84 27.28
N ALA A 763 3.19 -47.48 28.11
CA ALA A 763 2.93 -47.72 29.53
C ALA A 763 3.97 -47.07 30.48
N ALA A 764 4.93 -46.28 29.97
CA ALA A 764 5.96 -45.66 30.83
C ALA A 764 6.03 -44.12 30.75
N ASP A 765 5.73 -43.49 29.61
CA ASP A 765 5.98 -42.04 29.45
C ASP A 765 4.78 -41.13 29.78
N VAL A 766 3.61 -41.71 30.06
CA VAL A 766 2.46 -40.99 30.68
C VAL A 766 2.73 -40.72 32.18
N SER A 767 3.77 -41.33 32.77
CA SER A 767 4.14 -41.11 34.18
C SER A 767 5.25 -40.08 34.41
N ALA A 768 5.94 -39.61 33.36
CA ALA A 768 7.07 -38.68 33.51
C ALA A 768 6.80 -37.23 33.05
N LYS A 769 5.86 -36.99 32.13
CA LYS A 769 5.55 -35.62 31.65
C LYS A 769 4.37 -34.92 32.33
N ASN A 770 3.54 -35.63 33.10
CA ASN A 770 2.47 -35.03 33.90
C ASN A 770 2.93 -34.50 35.27
N ALA A 771 4.23 -34.51 35.58
CA ALA A 771 4.76 -34.03 36.86
C ALA A 771 5.52 -32.67 36.79
N TYR A 772 5.64 -32.05 35.61
CA TYR A 772 6.42 -30.80 35.45
C TYR A 772 5.72 -29.64 34.73
N ALA A 773 4.38 -29.61 34.72
CA ALA A 773 3.59 -28.46 34.24
C ALA A 773 2.43 -28.09 35.17
N ALA A 774 2.63 -28.23 36.47
CA ALA A 774 1.80 -27.59 37.48
C ALA A 774 2.69 -27.25 38.68
N LEU A 775 3.42 -26.14 38.62
CA LEU A 775 3.72 -25.23 39.74
C LEU A 775 4.71 -24.13 39.32
N SER A 776 4.15 -22.92 39.22
CA SER A 776 4.74 -21.60 39.51
C SER A 776 5.98 -21.17 38.72
N PHE A 777 5.88 -20.15 37.85
CA PHE A 777 5.94 -18.73 38.25
C PHE A 777 6.98 -18.46 39.34
N GLY A 778 8.04 -17.74 38.99
CA GLY A 778 8.93 -17.15 39.98
C GLY A 778 10.19 -16.60 39.35
N GLY A 779 10.27 -15.29 39.24
CA GLY A 779 11.53 -14.60 38.96
C GLY A 779 12.59 -14.89 40.02
N SER A 780 13.82 -14.74 39.57
CA SER A 780 15.02 -14.34 40.33
C SER A 780 15.48 -15.18 41.53
N THR A 781 16.80 -15.40 41.50
CA THR A 781 17.78 -15.40 42.62
C THR A 781 18.29 -16.76 43.14
N VAL A 782 19.51 -17.10 42.67
CA VAL A 782 20.77 -17.34 43.43
C VAL A 782 20.89 -18.56 44.37
N TYR A 783 21.88 -19.40 44.00
CA TYR A 783 22.84 -20.22 44.78
C TYR A 783 22.35 -21.09 45.95
N ALA A 784 22.67 -22.39 45.88
CA ALA A 784 23.64 -23.01 46.80
C ALA A 784 23.92 -24.49 46.44
N THR A 785 25.20 -24.73 46.13
CA THR A 785 26.01 -25.92 46.41
C THR A 785 25.39 -27.06 47.25
N SER A 786 25.55 -28.30 46.80
CA SER A 786 26.23 -29.34 47.60
C SER A 786 26.55 -30.60 46.77
N LEU A 787 27.85 -30.96 46.79
CA LEU A 787 28.45 -32.21 46.33
C LEU A 787 27.89 -33.45 47.06
N PRO A 788 28.07 -34.66 46.52
CA PRO A 788 29.20 -35.51 46.96
C PRO A 788 29.94 -36.18 45.76
N ALA A 789 31.28 -36.08 45.67
CA ALA A 789 32.30 -36.97 46.29
C ALA A 789 32.32 -38.40 45.67
N GLU A 790 33.17 -38.62 44.66
CA GLU A 790 34.35 -39.52 44.63
C GLU A 790 34.07 -40.61 43.56
N SER A 791 34.93 -41.06 42.64
CA SER A 791 36.40 -41.05 42.49
C SER A 791 36.76 -41.30 40.99
N PRO A 792 38.04 -41.15 40.57
CA PRO A 792 38.48 -40.84 39.21
C PRO A 792 39.08 -42.04 38.47
N GLU A 793 39.26 -41.92 37.14
CA GLU A 793 40.44 -42.46 36.41
C GLU A 793 40.49 -41.98 34.95
N GLU A 794 41.65 -41.36 34.62
CA GLU A 794 42.44 -41.38 33.36
C GLU A 794 41.83 -40.80 32.06
N GLU A 795 42.25 -39.61 31.62
CA GLU A 795 43.43 -39.30 30.76
C GLU A 795 43.30 -39.84 29.33
N GLU A 796 43.26 -38.93 28.33
CA GLU A 796 44.43 -38.63 27.48
C GLU A 796 44.00 -37.89 26.17
N ASN A 797 44.54 -36.68 25.98
CA ASN A 797 45.02 -35.96 24.78
C ASN A 797 44.26 -36.12 23.43
N VAL A 798 44.07 -35.06 22.63
CA VAL A 798 45.13 -34.37 21.87
C VAL A 798 44.67 -32.95 21.44
N GLU A 799 45.55 -31.96 21.69
CA GLU A 799 45.58 -30.58 21.16
C GLU A 799 45.96 -30.56 19.66
N GLU A 800 45.60 -29.58 18.84
CA GLU A 800 46.29 -28.30 18.49
C GLU A 800 45.67 -27.95 17.11
N ASP A 801 45.48 -26.75 16.58
CA ASP A 801 46.12 -25.42 16.64
C ASP A 801 45.13 -24.49 15.89
N LEU A 802 44.94 -23.20 16.19
CA LEU A 802 45.81 -22.10 15.76
C LEU A 802 45.39 -20.80 16.48
N ARG A 803 46.36 -20.15 17.14
CA ARG A 803 46.37 -18.71 17.49
C ARG A 803 47.04 -17.93 16.36
N ALA A 804 46.63 -16.70 16.05
CA ALA A 804 47.22 -15.41 16.49
C ALA A 804 46.88 -14.39 15.37
N ASP A 805 46.85 -13.06 15.48
CA ASP A 805 47.02 -12.07 16.53
C ASP A 805 46.70 -10.72 15.86
N ASP A 806 45.69 -9.97 16.32
CA ASP A 806 45.75 -8.51 16.42
C ASP A 806 44.85 -8.02 17.56
N GLY A 807 45.48 -7.39 18.54
CA GLY A 807 44.84 -7.01 19.80
C GLY A 807 43.96 -5.77 19.66
N GLU A 808 42.66 -5.98 19.48
CA GLU A 808 41.59 -5.18 20.06
C GLU A 808 40.46 -6.11 20.53
N VAL A 809 39.92 -5.86 21.73
CA VAL A 809 38.84 -6.66 22.33
C VAL A 809 37.56 -6.45 21.54
N ARG A 810 37.16 -7.46 20.75
CA ARG A 810 35.78 -7.64 20.27
C ARG A 810 35.23 -8.95 20.83
N THR A 811 34.29 -8.83 21.77
CA THR A 811 33.39 -9.91 22.18
C THR A 811 32.33 -10.12 21.09
N PRO A 812 32.15 -11.33 20.54
CA PRO A 812 31.07 -11.61 19.62
C PRO A 812 29.99 -12.44 20.33
N TYR A 813 28.90 -11.80 20.74
CA TYR A 813 27.60 -12.45 20.96
C TYR A 813 26.54 -11.35 20.92
N ASP A 814 26.03 -11.06 19.72
CA ASP A 814 24.72 -10.43 19.58
C ASP A 814 23.68 -11.51 19.86
N GLU A 815 22.98 -11.30 20.98
CA GLU A 815 21.82 -12.05 21.41
C GLU A 815 20.66 -11.79 20.44
N PHE A 816 20.10 -12.89 19.95
CA PHE A 816 18.73 -12.95 19.47
C PHE A 816 17.79 -12.49 20.58
N VAL A 817 17.31 -11.24 20.48
CA VAL A 817 16.11 -10.81 21.18
C VAL A 817 14.92 -11.43 20.44
N PHE A 818 14.34 -12.48 21.03
CA PHE A 818 12.95 -12.84 20.75
C PHE A 818 12.08 -11.87 21.51
N ASP A 819 11.51 -10.90 20.80
CA ASP A 819 10.35 -10.18 21.29
C ASP A 819 9.12 -11.09 21.07
N PHE A 820 8.48 -11.45 22.17
CA PHE A 820 7.18 -12.11 22.15
C PHE A 820 6.16 -10.98 22.14
N ASP A 821 5.55 -10.72 20.99
CA ASP A 821 4.22 -10.14 20.97
C ASP A 821 3.25 -11.04 20.22
N ALA A 822 2.12 -11.22 20.89
CA ALA A 822 1.09 -12.17 20.61
C ALA A 822 -0.03 -11.46 19.86
N ASP A 823 -0.23 -11.80 18.59
CA ASP A 823 -1.47 -11.47 17.89
C ASP A 823 -2.27 -12.75 17.60
N LEU A 824 -3.30 -12.86 18.43
CA LEU A 824 -4.57 -13.54 18.22
C LEU A 824 -5.29 -12.89 17.02
N TYR A 825 -6.12 -13.67 16.31
CA TYR A 825 -6.92 -13.31 15.11
C TYR A 825 -6.08 -13.18 13.83
N GLU A 826 -6.32 -13.97 12.78
CA GLU A 826 -7.58 -14.05 12.03
C GLU A 826 -8.06 -15.49 11.78
N TYR A 827 -9.38 -15.66 11.95
CA TYR A 827 -10.09 -16.92 11.84
C TYR A 827 -11.33 -16.70 10.96
N THR A 828 -11.17 -16.41 9.67
CA THR A 828 -12.37 -16.18 8.83
C THR A 828 -12.20 -16.42 7.33
N GLU A 829 -11.67 -17.57 6.89
CA GLU A 829 -12.07 -18.12 5.56
C GLU A 829 -11.86 -19.63 5.36
N ALA A 830 -11.83 -20.42 6.44
CA ALA A 830 -11.75 -21.89 6.34
C ALA A 830 -13.08 -22.61 6.67
N ASN A 831 -14.16 -21.90 7.01
CA ASN A 831 -15.35 -22.52 7.61
C ASN A 831 -16.51 -22.82 6.64
N THR A 832 -16.39 -22.50 5.36
CA THR A 832 -17.44 -22.83 4.36
C THR A 832 -17.20 -24.17 3.66
N LYS A 833 -15.96 -24.69 3.66
CA LYS A 833 -15.64 -26.04 3.13
C LYS A 833 -15.66 -27.16 4.17
N LEU A 834 -15.93 -26.87 5.45
CA LEU A 834 -16.02 -27.87 6.54
C LEU A 834 -17.47 -28.26 6.94
N LYS A 835 -18.49 -27.60 6.38
CA LYS A 835 -19.91 -27.89 6.70
C LYS A 835 -20.51 -29.14 6.01
N SER A 836 -19.78 -29.82 5.11
CA SER A 836 -20.31 -31.01 4.41
C SER A 836 -19.80 -32.35 4.94
N LEU A 837 -19.04 -32.39 6.05
CA LEU A 837 -18.42 -33.65 6.47
C LEU A 837 -18.81 -34.20 7.84
N TRP A 838 -19.40 -33.45 8.78
CA TRP A 838 -19.72 -34.01 10.11
C TRP A 838 -21.21 -33.88 10.44
N SER A 839 -21.93 -35.01 10.48
CA SER A 839 -23.12 -35.15 11.33
C SER A 839 -22.65 -35.28 12.77
N LEU A 840 -22.95 -34.29 13.61
CA LEU A 840 -22.62 -34.35 15.04
C LEU A 840 -23.79 -34.98 15.80
N THR A 841 -23.63 -36.23 16.24
CA THR A 841 -24.53 -36.84 17.22
C THR A 841 -24.07 -36.42 18.61
N TYR A 842 -24.88 -35.64 19.34
CA TYR A 842 -24.59 -35.33 20.73
C TYR A 842 -25.08 -36.43 21.66
N LYS A 843 -24.26 -36.71 22.68
CA LYS A 843 -24.52 -37.68 23.73
C LYS A 843 -24.80 -36.89 25.01
N TYR A 844 -25.96 -37.07 25.63
CA TYR A 844 -26.21 -36.50 26.96
C TYR A 844 -26.75 -37.56 27.90
N PHE A 845 -26.49 -37.36 29.19
CA PHE A 845 -26.88 -38.27 30.27
C PHE A 845 -28.20 -37.82 30.87
N ASN A 846 -29.23 -38.67 30.82
CA ASN A 846 -30.53 -38.38 31.41
C ASN A 846 -30.55 -38.78 32.91
N PRO A 847 -30.60 -37.82 33.85
CA PRO A 847 -30.46 -38.13 35.28
C PRO A 847 -31.69 -38.83 35.88
N ALA A 848 -32.84 -38.85 35.18
CA ALA A 848 -34.09 -39.42 35.71
C ALA A 848 -34.15 -40.95 35.61
N ASN A 849 -33.37 -41.56 34.71
CA ASN A 849 -33.41 -43.00 34.42
C ASN A 849 -32.01 -43.63 34.23
N GLY A 850 -30.93 -42.83 34.27
CA GLY A 850 -29.55 -43.33 34.42
C GLY A 850 -28.94 -43.96 33.16
N ASN A 851 -29.52 -43.71 31.98
CA ASN A 851 -29.00 -44.18 30.69
C ASN A 851 -28.56 -43.01 29.80
N GLU A 852 -27.65 -43.32 28.88
CA GLU A 852 -27.22 -42.42 27.79
C GLU A 852 -28.18 -42.54 26.60
N GLU A 853 -28.69 -41.42 26.09
CA GLU A 853 -29.57 -41.37 24.92
C GLU A 853 -28.97 -40.48 23.81
N TYR A 854 -29.34 -40.77 22.56
CA TYR A 854 -28.89 -40.08 21.34
C TYR A 854 -30.06 -39.35 20.69
N VAL A 855 -29.88 -38.08 20.29
CA VAL A 855 -30.86 -37.32 19.51
C VAL A 855 -30.25 -37.01 18.14
N ASP A 856 -31.04 -37.22 17.08
CA ASP A 856 -30.68 -36.91 15.69
C ASP A 856 -31.30 -35.55 15.30
N ASP A 857 -30.54 -34.72 14.59
CA ASP A 857 -30.81 -33.29 14.43
C ASP A 857 -31.63 -33.01 13.17
N THR A 858 -32.92 -33.35 13.20
CA THR A 858 -33.88 -32.93 12.16
C THR A 858 -34.95 -31.95 12.62
N GLU A 859 -34.88 -31.38 13.84
CA GLU A 859 -35.85 -30.36 14.29
C GLU A 859 -35.22 -29.20 15.08
N ASP A 860 -35.13 -28.04 14.40
CA ASP A 860 -35.11 -26.62 14.84
C ASP A 860 -34.68 -26.26 16.30
N PRO A 861 -33.53 -25.57 16.51
CA PRO A 861 -33.03 -25.21 17.84
C PRO A 861 -33.81 -24.09 18.57
N LEU A 862 -34.98 -23.67 18.09
CA LEU A 862 -35.78 -22.58 18.69
C LEU A 862 -36.84 -23.02 19.73
N LYS A 863 -36.77 -24.22 20.30
CA LYS A 863 -37.62 -24.60 21.45
C LYS A 863 -36.89 -25.48 22.48
N VAL A 864 -36.33 -24.87 23.53
CA VAL A 864 -36.72 -25.09 24.95
C VAL A 864 -36.20 -23.89 25.75
N ILE A 865 -37.15 -23.05 26.15
CA ILE A 865 -37.00 -21.85 26.98
C ILE A 865 -37.59 -22.17 28.37
N ILE A 866 -36.79 -21.92 29.42
CA ILE A 866 -37.14 -21.58 30.83
C ILE A 866 -37.66 -22.69 31.77
N ARG A 867 -36.97 -22.83 32.92
CA ARG A 867 -37.42 -22.89 34.35
C ARG A 867 -36.40 -23.71 35.15
N ASP A 868 -35.86 -23.32 36.30
CA ASP A 868 -36.05 -22.18 37.20
C ASP A 868 -34.78 -22.13 38.09
N GLU A 869 -34.50 -20.94 38.63
CA GLU A 869 -33.61 -20.72 39.78
C GLU A 869 -34.02 -21.61 40.96
N GLU A 870 -33.07 -22.22 41.69
CA GLU A 870 -32.99 -22.17 43.16
C GLU A 870 -31.82 -23.03 43.73
N GLU A 871 -31.08 -22.37 44.62
CA GLU A 871 -30.25 -22.92 45.72
C GLU A 871 -28.78 -23.34 45.51
N LYS A 872 -27.93 -22.34 45.85
CA LYS A 872 -26.63 -22.35 46.57
C LYS A 872 -25.32 -22.39 45.80
#